data_AF-Q555B8-F1
#
_entry.id   AF-Q555B8-F1
#
_cell.length_a   1.000
_cell.length_b   1.000
_cell.length_c   1.000
_cell.angle_alpha   90.00
_cell.angle_beta   90.00
_cell.angle_gamma   90.00
#
_symmetry.space_group_name_H-M   'P 1'
#
loop_
_entity.id
_entity.type
_entity.pdbx_description
1 polymer ?
#
loop_
_entity_poly.entity_id
_entity_poly.type
_entity_poly.pdbx_seq_one_letter_code
_entity_poly.pdbx_strand_id
1 'polypeptide(L)'
;MNEANWKSLIENLLPIYNKNGNDCSKIKTMSLGKRMISRNYLNHLYKENGDILETIEQDQIKSNPFLKDEISNQKIIFKFQPQFPSMELTILNFVKLLFKDVDDINNDGELSIIPFSEFGIIKSMKKNEKNNYHQLLLQYQPKTNNDDITTTLLNVLKSDDKDEKLKKLDSYCFSKLIITTILTNPANGCFENYLFTPMKNGNFKLVSMNNELSFVPESTQTIKTGIFSSEISFCVNTCLFMLEQMHNPIDKEIINKLKSLDVLTFLKEWISSIGVINKQINNLIHKDGNCEIGKKKPFIHRSENNKTYPLTKFPEGSIKLLYSKLIRLKEVLIKESTSLSSKKPITFWKLLTILEPLISNRMYLNRTCYTTKVSVIENYNWYLRTQDISRNHEPMPLISSKIKVSRGINKKNKNQYGLKDLEVIDEEITFYKNISSNTMDVDLKNLKSKLTTTASYPFQPISILFEEFLNGKSNFNESLSTSQKSIFYEQVLPLSKDLRYLKFLNNEYLTNKLLISSQFLNGLKRLEICDCKNLKQLSNGSDELKLPTVSKMLVSNCTNLKTINIFTLSLKTLNIKNCENLKEFQVYAPVLEKLKLQSTLITSKLLLKLDESKFLKYINFSNSTINGVSKSIDSLSNSICLDVWENLIEFKAINLKSLSKITISKELKHLKLLDFNGCSTLVDIFNFKRNGNGLVPSLEILNLNGTTLEDNEKQLIIFNNLKNK
;
A
#
# COMPACT_ATOMS: atom_id res chain seq x y z
N MET A 1 2.30 -6.03 28.05
CA MET A 1 2.56 -5.89 29.51
C MET A 1 1.61 -4.86 30.07
N ASN A 2 1.17 -5.00 31.33
CA ASN A 2 0.48 -3.90 32.03
C ASN A 2 1.51 -2.82 32.39
N GLU A 3 1.08 -1.56 32.42
CA GLU A 3 1.78 -0.39 32.99
C GLU A 3 2.48 -0.70 34.33
N ALA A 4 1.93 -1.63 35.13
CA ALA A 4 2.54 -2.15 36.35
C ALA A 4 3.95 -2.76 36.13
N ASN A 5 4.15 -3.58 35.10
CA ASN A 5 5.46 -4.18 34.82
C ASN A 5 6.45 -3.13 34.33
N TRP A 6 6.00 -2.17 33.54
CA TRP A 6 6.83 -1.03 33.14
C TRP A 6 7.27 -0.21 34.35
N LYS A 7 6.33 0.10 35.25
CA LYS A 7 6.62 0.80 36.52
C LYS A 7 7.65 0.05 37.35
N SER A 8 7.47 -1.26 37.54
CA SER A 8 8.41 -2.09 38.29
C SER A 8 9.80 -2.12 37.63
N LEU A 9 9.88 -2.30 36.32
CA LEU A 9 11.15 -2.28 35.58
C LEU A 9 11.86 -0.93 35.71
N ILE A 10 11.11 0.17 35.56
CA ILE A 10 11.63 1.53 35.71
C ILE A 10 12.06 1.78 37.15
N GLU A 11 11.33 1.31 38.16
CA GLU A 11 11.70 1.47 39.56
C GLU A 11 12.99 0.72 39.92
N ASN A 12 13.18 -0.48 39.35
CA ASN A 12 14.39 -1.28 39.56
C ASN A 12 15.61 -0.66 38.86
N LEU A 13 15.47 -0.23 37.60
CA LEU A 13 16.59 0.27 36.80
C LEU A 13 16.86 1.76 36.98
N LEU A 14 15.81 2.54 37.26
CA LEU A 14 15.82 4.00 37.34
C LEU A 14 15.03 4.45 38.59
N PRO A 15 15.54 4.21 39.82
CA PRO A 15 14.82 4.54 41.05
C PRO A 15 14.65 6.05 41.24
N ILE A 16 13.67 6.46 42.07
CA ILE A 16 13.43 7.87 42.39
C ILE A 16 14.58 8.47 43.24
N TYR A 17 15.13 7.67 44.15
CA TYR A 17 16.21 8.07 45.04
C TYR A 17 17.42 7.15 44.88
N ASN A 18 18.62 7.71 44.88
CA ASN A 18 19.84 6.92 44.97
C ASN A 18 20.16 6.68 46.45
N LYS A 19 20.17 5.42 46.89
CA LYS A 19 20.59 5.07 48.26
C LYS A 19 22.08 5.35 48.51
N ASN A 20 22.91 5.41 47.46
CA ASN A 20 24.38 5.43 47.56
C ASN A 20 25.03 6.81 47.32
N GLY A 21 24.32 7.91 47.60
CA GLY A 21 24.94 9.22 47.85
C GLY A 21 25.48 10.01 46.65
N ASN A 22 26.58 9.62 46.00
CA ASN A 22 27.47 10.66 45.43
C ASN A 22 27.75 10.69 43.91
N ASP A 23 27.27 9.77 43.07
CA ASP A 23 27.48 9.89 41.61
C ASP A 23 26.31 9.37 40.77
N CYS A 24 25.25 10.17 40.65
CA CYS A 24 24.11 9.85 39.80
C CYS A 24 23.69 11.00 38.89
N SER A 25 23.27 10.64 37.67
CA SER A 25 22.58 11.57 36.78
C SER A 25 21.09 11.51 37.01
N LYS A 26 20.39 12.56 36.58
CA LYS A 26 18.92 12.64 36.63
C LYS A 26 18.36 12.43 35.23
N ILE A 27 17.44 11.50 35.11
CA ILE A 27 16.52 11.38 33.98
C ILE A 27 15.16 11.86 34.44
N LYS A 28 14.47 12.63 33.62
CA LYS A 28 13.06 12.95 33.85
C LYS A 28 12.23 12.35 32.73
N THR A 29 11.26 11.53 33.10
CA THR A 29 10.37 10.89 32.12
C THR A 29 9.00 11.56 32.12
N MET A 30 8.27 11.37 31.02
CA MET A 30 7.00 12.02 30.75
C MET A 30 5.91 11.63 31.76
N SER A 31 5.86 10.36 32.15
CA SER A 31 4.79 9.82 33.01
C SER A 31 5.24 9.55 34.45
N LEU A 32 6.53 9.24 34.66
CA LEU A 32 7.06 8.79 35.95
C LEU A 32 8.00 9.79 36.65
N GLY A 33 8.13 11.01 36.13
CA GLY A 33 8.80 12.12 36.81
C GLY A 33 10.33 12.02 36.83
N LYS A 34 10.97 12.60 37.84
CA LYS A 34 12.44 12.59 37.99
C LYS A 34 12.90 11.26 38.60
N ARG A 35 13.92 10.65 38.01
CA ARG A 35 14.55 9.40 38.42
C ARG A 35 16.07 9.55 38.37
N MET A 36 16.78 8.68 39.09
CA MET A 36 18.23 8.65 39.18
C MET A 36 18.79 7.53 38.30
N ILE A 37 19.89 7.80 37.60
CA ILE A 37 20.68 6.79 36.89
C ILE A 37 21.99 6.63 37.67
N SER A 38 22.25 5.40 38.13
CA SER A 38 23.50 5.05 38.80
C SER A 38 24.71 5.25 37.88
N ARG A 39 25.90 5.49 38.44
CA ARG A 39 27.13 5.58 37.65
C ARG A 39 27.38 4.32 36.80
N ASN A 40 27.07 3.14 37.34
CA ASN A 40 27.19 1.88 36.62
C ASN A 40 26.32 1.88 35.35
N TYR A 41 25.06 2.25 35.47
CA TYR A 41 24.14 2.35 34.33
C TYR A 41 24.54 3.47 33.36
N LEU A 42 25.10 4.58 33.84
CA LEU A 42 25.61 5.63 32.95
C LEU A 42 26.75 5.13 32.06
N ASN A 43 27.61 4.24 32.56
CA ASN A 43 28.68 3.65 31.76
C ASN A 43 28.15 2.71 30.65
N HIS A 44 26.91 2.22 30.77
CA HIS A 44 26.22 1.48 29.70
C HIS A 44 25.53 2.38 28.68
N LEU A 45 25.38 3.67 28.98
CA LEU A 45 24.72 4.65 28.10
C LEU A 45 25.72 5.61 27.44
N TYR A 46 26.86 5.86 28.09
CA TYR A 46 27.86 6.84 27.68
C TYR A 46 29.28 6.27 27.73
N LYS A 47 30.11 6.72 26.79
CA LYS A 47 31.56 6.60 26.84
C LYS A 47 32.13 7.52 27.92
N GLU A 48 33.37 7.29 28.34
CA GLU A 48 34.04 8.11 29.38
C GLU A 48 34.12 9.61 29.04
N ASN A 49 34.23 9.94 27.76
CA ASN A 49 34.25 11.32 27.27
C ASN A 49 32.85 11.99 27.25
N GLY A 50 31.79 11.26 27.63
CA GLY A 50 30.41 11.72 27.64
C GLY A 50 29.66 11.58 26.31
N ASP A 51 30.29 11.03 25.27
CA ASP A 51 29.57 10.63 24.05
C ASP A 51 28.61 9.48 24.35
N ILE A 52 27.50 9.40 23.61
CA ILE A 52 26.58 8.26 23.69
C ILE A 52 27.33 6.99 23.28
N LEU A 53 27.12 5.92 24.04
CA LEU A 53 27.62 4.60 23.70
C LEU A 53 26.86 4.10 22.46
N GLU A 54 27.47 4.19 21.28
CA GLU A 54 27.01 3.45 20.11
C GLU A 54 27.49 2.01 20.29
N THR A 55 26.58 1.10 20.65
CA THR A 55 26.90 -0.33 20.71
C THR A 55 26.98 -0.86 19.29
N ILE A 56 28.13 -1.42 18.93
CA ILE A 56 28.31 -2.17 17.68
C ILE A 56 28.01 -3.61 18.04
N GLU A 57 26.84 -4.13 17.65
CA GLU A 57 26.61 -5.58 17.69
C GLU A 57 27.48 -6.29 16.64
N GLN A 58 27.72 -7.59 16.81
CA GLN A 58 28.63 -8.41 15.98
C GLN A 58 28.45 -8.21 14.45
N ASP A 59 27.27 -7.76 14.02
CA ASP A 59 26.89 -7.50 12.63
C ASP A 59 27.07 -6.04 12.15
N GLN A 60 27.88 -5.21 12.83
CA GLN A 60 28.11 -3.78 12.50
C GLN A 60 26.86 -2.88 12.56
N ILE A 61 25.76 -3.36 13.12
CA ILE A 61 24.55 -2.55 13.31
C ILE A 61 24.77 -1.69 14.57
N LYS A 62 24.67 -0.37 14.40
CA LYS A 62 24.58 0.55 15.54
C LYS A 62 23.31 0.21 16.32
N SER A 63 23.43 -0.51 17.43
CA SER A 63 22.32 -0.73 18.34
C SER A 63 22.20 0.45 19.31
N ASN A 64 20.99 0.64 19.81
CA ASN A 64 20.75 1.63 20.85
C ASN A 64 21.26 1.06 22.18
N PRO A 65 21.93 1.87 23.02
CA PRO A 65 22.35 1.42 24.34
C PRO A 65 21.14 1.00 25.18
N PHE A 66 21.33 0.07 26.10
CA PHE A 66 20.25 -0.45 26.94
C PHE A 66 20.69 -0.66 28.39
N LEU A 67 19.73 -0.65 29.29
CA LEU A 67 19.90 -1.10 30.68
C LEU A 67 19.18 -2.42 30.85
N LYS A 68 19.77 -3.37 31.58
CA LYS A 68 19.21 -4.70 31.83
C LYS A 68 18.95 -4.88 33.32
N ASP A 69 17.76 -5.37 33.66
CA ASP A 69 17.43 -5.84 35.00
C ASP A 69 17.87 -7.29 35.12
N GLU A 70 18.88 -7.55 35.95
CA GLU A 70 19.44 -8.89 36.10
C GLU A 70 18.47 -9.88 36.75
N ILE A 71 17.46 -9.40 37.50
CA ILE A 71 16.48 -10.25 38.16
C ILE A 71 15.41 -10.72 37.17
N SER A 72 14.81 -9.79 36.43
CA SER A 72 13.73 -10.09 35.48
C SER A 72 14.22 -10.40 34.06
N ASN A 73 15.52 -10.24 33.80
CA ASN A 73 16.17 -10.24 32.48
C ASN A 73 15.65 -9.16 31.51
N GLN A 74 14.71 -8.29 31.93
CA GLN A 74 14.14 -7.26 31.07
C GLN A 74 15.16 -6.16 30.76
N LYS A 75 14.98 -5.48 29.62
CA LYS A 75 15.82 -4.35 29.22
C LYS A 75 14.99 -3.09 28.95
N ILE A 76 15.61 -1.94 29.16
CA ILE A 76 15.15 -0.65 28.64
C ILE A 76 16.14 -0.21 27.58
N ILE A 77 15.69 -0.10 26.34
CA ILE A 77 16.48 0.45 25.24
C ILE A 77 16.35 1.97 25.24
N PHE A 78 17.49 2.65 25.17
CA PHE A 78 17.59 4.11 25.17
C PHE A 78 17.85 4.60 23.75
N LYS A 79 16.78 5.02 23.07
CA LYS A 79 16.91 5.68 21.77
C LYS A 79 17.21 7.14 21.99
N PHE A 80 18.48 7.51 21.87
CA PHE A 80 18.93 8.88 22.05
C PHE A 80 18.59 9.78 20.86
N GLN A 81 18.09 10.97 21.19
CA GLN A 81 17.70 12.02 20.26
C GLN A 81 16.80 11.50 19.13
N PRO A 82 15.65 10.87 19.49
CA PRO A 82 14.68 10.38 18.52
C PRO A 82 14.20 11.55 17.65
N GLN A 83 13.85 11.26 16.41
CA GLN A 83 13.45 12.28 15.46
C GLN A 83 12.00 12.70 15.67
N PHE A 84 11.10 11.74 15.96
CA PHE A 84 9.67 11.95 16.24
C PHE A 84 9.21 11.09 17.42
N PRO A 85 9.73 11.31 18.64
CA PRO A 85 9.40 10.48 19.80
C PRO A 85 7.89 10.35 20.07
N SER A 86 7.15 11.44 19.90
CA SER A 86 5.69 11.44 20.08
C SER A 86 4.94 10.61 19.05
N MET A 87 5.49 10.46 17.84
CA MET A 87 4.90 9.61 16.82
C MET A 87 4.94 8.15 17.26
N GLU A 88 6.03 7.71 17.91
CA GLU A 88 6.08 6.37 18.52
C GLU A 88 4.89 6.19 19.48
N LEU A 89 4.77 7.06 20.49
CA LEU A 89 3.72 6.99 21.50
C LEU A 89 2.31 7.03 20.88
N THR A 90 2.14 7.86 19.84
CA THR A 90 0.90 7.99 19.07
C THR A 90 0.51 6.68 18.39
N ILE A 91 1.48 5.98 17.79
CA ILE A 91 1.25 4.68 17.14
C ILE A 91 0.95 3.60 18.15
N LEU A 92 1.69 3.54 19.28
CA LEU A 92 1.38 2.55 20.32
C LEU A 92 -0.04 2.74 20.85
N ASN A 93 -0.47 3.99 21.04
CA ASN A 93 -1.85 4.26 21.45
C ASN A 93 -2.88 3.97 20.33
N PHE A 94 -2.53 4.23 19.07
CA PHE A 94 -3.35 3.83 17.92
C PHE A 94 -3.64 2.33 17.93
N VAL A 95 -2.61 1.50 18.11
CA VAL A 95 -2.74 0.03 18.14
C VAL A 95 -3.57 -0.43 19.32
N LYS A 96 -3.32 0.11 20.53
CA LYS A 96 -4.10 -0.20 21.74
C LYS A 96 -5.60 0.06 21.53
N LEU A 97 -5.95 1.24 21.02
CA LEU A 97 -7.34 1.61 20.78
C LEU A 97 -7.97 0.80 19.64
N LEU A 98 -7.23 0.57 18.54
CA LEU A 98 -7.76 -0.10 17.34
C LEU A 98 -8.18 -1.54 17.63
N PHE A 99 -7.37 -2.25 18.42
CA PHE A 99 -7.64 -3.65 18.78
C PHE A 99 -8.26 -3.81 20.17
N LYS A 100 -8.57 -2.69 20.84
CA LYS A 100 -9.12 -2.63 22.21
C LYS A 100 -8.29 -3.40 23.24
N ASP A 101 -6.97 -3.47 23.04
CA ASP A 101 -6.04 -4.19 23.90
C ASP A 101 -5.61 -3.35 25.12
N VAL A 102 -6.55 -2.67 25.78
CA VAL A 102 -6.17 -1.78 26.89
C VAL A 102 -5.75 -2.61 28.11
N ASP A 103 -6.35 -3.78 28.33
CA ASP A 103 -6.11 -4.59 29.54
C ASP A 103 -6.13 -6.11 29.34
N ASP A 104 -6.21 -6.60 28.10
CA ASP A 104 -6.27 -8.04 27.84
C ASP A 104 -4.91 -8.70 28.15
N ILE A 105 -4.77 -9.17 29.39
CA ILE A 105 -4.08 -10.42 29.65
C ILE A 105 -4.81 -11.43 28.78
N ASN A 106 -4.21 -11.89 27.68
CA ASN A 106 -4.76 -13.03 26.95
C ASN A 106 -5.00 -14.17 27.96
N ASN A 107 -6.01 -15.03 27.74
CA ASN A 107 -6.34 -16.14 28.67
C ASN A 107 -5.12 -16.93 29.20
N ASP A 108 -4.01 -16.95 28.44
CA ASP A 108 -2.73 -17.60 28.80
C ASP A 108 -1.80 -16.78 29.74
N GLY A 109 -2.28 -15.67 30.30
CA GLY A 109 -1.44 -14.77 31.09
C GLY A 109 -0.42 -14.00 30.23
N GLU A 110 -0.56 -14.01 28.90
CA GLU A 110 0.43 -13.44 27.99
C GLU A 110 0.18 -11.96 27.70
N LEU A 111 1.28 -11.23 27.72
CA LEU A 111 1.35 -9.78 27.81
C LEU A 111 1.11 -9.11 26.45
N SER A 112 0.48 -7.92 26.47
CA SER A 112 0.26 -7.08 25.28
C SER A 112 1.47 -7.06 24.31
N ILE A 113 1.15 -7.13 23.02
CA ILE A 113 2.09 -7.25 21.89
C ILE A 113 2.93 -5.97 21.69
N ILE A 114 2.51 -4.88 22.33
CA ILE A 114 3.03 -3.54 22.15
C ILE A 114 4.09 -3.27 23.23
N PRO A 115 5.35 -2.96 22.87
CA PRO A 115 6.35 -2.58 23.85
C PRO A 115 5.89 -1.28 24.51
N PHE A 116 6.06 -1.19 25.83
CA PHE A 116 5.84 0.09 26.48
C PHE A 116 6.94 1.06 26.07
N SER A 117 6.56 2.30 25.75
CA SER A 117 7.52 3.34 25.43
C SER A 117 7.24 4.58 26.23
N GLU A 118 8.30 5.26 26.65
CA GLU A 118 8.21 6.48 27.42
C GLU A 118 9.19 7.53 26.89
N PHE A 119 8.74 8.78 26.81
CA PHE A 119 9.60 9.89 26.46
C PHE A 119 10.33 10.40 27.71
N GLY A 120 11.63 10.65 27.59
CA GLY A 120 12.46 11.15 28.68
C GLY A 120 13.46 12.20 28.24
N ILE A 121 14.01 12.89 29.24
CA ILE A 121 15.07 13.89 29.11
C ILE A 121 16.16 13.55 30.12
N ILE A 122 17.41 13.48 29.66
CA ILE A 122 18.60 13.28 30.49
C ILE A 122 19.58 14.41 30.23
N LYS A 123 20.29 14.87 31.26
CA LYS A 123 21.33 15.90 31.09
C LYS A 123 22.54 15.32 30.33
N SER A 124 23.14 16.08 29.43
CA SER A 124 24.40 15.66 28.79
C SER A 124 25.52 15.49 29.81
N MET A 125 26.34 14.46 29.60
CA MET A 125 27.51 14.13 30.42
C MET A 125 28.79 14.81 29.93
N LYS A 126 28.76 15.47 28.75
CA LYS A 126 29.92 16.20 28.23
C LYS A 126 30.18 17.44 29.08
N LYS A 127 31.41 17.61 29.57
CA LYS A 127 31.82 18.73 30.43
C LYS A 127 31.46 20.11 29.86
N ASN A 128 31.43 20.24 28.53
CA ASN A 128 31.16 21.51 27.84
C ASN A 128 29.74 21.61 27.23
N GLU A 129 28.89 20.58 27.33
CA GLU A 129 27.52 20.66 26.82
C GLU A 129 26.52 20.84 27.96
N LYS A 130 25.90 22.02 28.04
CA LYS A 130 24.75 22.25 28.93
C LYS A 130 23.43 21.69 28.38
N ASN A 131 23.48 20.98 27.26
CA ASN A 131 22.29 20.51 26.55
C ASN A 131 21.70 19.27 27.24
N ASN A 132 20.36 19.17 27.20
CA ASN A 132 19.68 17.94 27.56
C ASN A 132 19.53 17.04 26.32
N TYR A 133 19.74 15.74 26.49
CA TYR A 133 19.38 14.73 25.51
C TYR A 133 17.94 14.30 25.71
N HIS A 134 17.18 14.34 24.62
CA HIS A 134 15.85 13.74 24.55
C HIS A 134 16.03 12.27 24.24
N GLN A 135 15.20 11.42 24.81
CA GLN A 135 15.28 9.99 24.57
C GLN A 135 13.89 9.37 24.57
N LEU A 136 13.78 8.31 23.80
CA LEU A 136 12.66 7.40 23.84
C LEU A 136 13.16 6.13 24.53
N LEU A 137 12.58 5.84 25.69
CA LEU A 137 12.79 4.61 26.43
C LEU A 137 11.84 3.56 25.85
N LEU A 138 12.39 2.44 25.40
CA LEU A 138 11.64 1.34 24.80
C LEU A 138 11.79 0.12 25.70
N GLN A 139 10.68 -0.40 26.20
CA GLN A 139 10.68 -1.65 26.94
C GLN A 139 11.04 -2.80 26.02
N TYR A 140 11.93 -3.67 26.51
CA TYR A 140 12.36 -4.87 25.83
C TYR A 140 12.36 -6.04 26.81
N GLN A 141 11.81 -7.18 26.41
CA GLN A 141 11.81 -8.38 27.24
C GLN A 141 12.45 -9.53 26.45
N PRO A 142 13.69 -9.92 26.76
CA PRO A 142 14.17 -11.23 26.39
C PRO A 142 13.47 -12.25 27.30
N LYS A 143 12.88 -13.29 26.72
CA LYS A 143 12.27 -14.36 27.51
C LYS A 143 13.27 -15.49 27.68
N THR A 144 13.19 -16.11 28.86
CA THR A 144 13.76 -17.40 29.30
C THR A 144 15.28 -17.54 29.39
N ASN A 145 15.70 -18.39 30.34
CA ASN A 145 17.09 -18.81 30.58
C ASN A 145 17.58 -19.86 29.55
N ASN A 146 16.72 -20.29 28.63
CA ASN A 146 17.03 -21.24 27.57
C ASN A 146 17.28 -20.49 26.25
N ASP A 147 18.11 -21.08 25.38
CA ASP A 147 18.75 -20.50 24.17
C ASP A 147 17.85 -19.75 23.15
N ASP A 148 16.53 -19.73 23.31
CA ASP A 148 15.63 -18.92 22.49
C ASP A 148 15.61 -17.45 22.95
N ILE A 149 16.71 -16.74 22.66
CA ILE A 149 16.84 -15.32 22.96
C ILE A 149 16.00 -14.50 21.98
N THR A 150 15.22 -13.54 22.49
CA THR A 150 14.59 -12.50 21.65
C THR A 150 15.65 -11.86 20.75
N THR A 151 15.49 -11.96 19.44
CA THR A 151 16.48 -11.49 18.46
C THR A 151 15.82 -10.58 17.43
N THR A 152 16.60 -10.01 16.50
CA THR A 152 16.02 -9.24 15.39
C THR A 152 15.51 -10.18 14.30
N LEU A 153 14.52 -9.73 13.52
CA LEU A 153 14.07 -10.49 12.35
C LEU A 153 15.22 -10.70 11.34
N LEU A 154 16.19 -9.78 11.27
CA LEU A 154 17.39 -9.97 10.45
C LEU A 154 18.16 -11.22 10.87
N ASN A 155 18.41 -11.38 12.16
CA ASN A 155 19.16 -12.50 12.70
C ASN A 155 18.40 -13.83 12.48
N VAL A 156 17.07 -13.82 12.61
CA VAL A 156 16.25 -14.99 12.25
C VAL A 156 16.37 -15.31 10.77
N LEU A 157 16.34 -14.32 9.87
CA LEU A 157 16.45 -14.58 8.44
C LEU A 157 17.84 -15.10 8.01
N LYS A 158 18.86 -14.86 8.85
CA LYS A 158 20.22 -15.39 8.68
C LYS A 158 20.43 -16.77 9.32
N SER A 159 19.53 -17.23 10.19
CA SER A 159 19.68 -18.52 10.87
C SER A 159 19.29 -19.70 9.99
N ASP A 160 19.84 -20.88 10.28
CA ASP A 160 19.57 -22.12 9.54
C ASP A 160 18.12 -22.60 9.73
N ASP A 161 17.50 -22.28 10.86
CA ASP A 161 16.15 -22.68 11.26
C ASP A 161 15.06 -21.63 10.93
N LYS A 162 15.37 -20.64 10.08
CA LYS A 162 14.49 -19.51 9.77
C LYS A 162 13.09 -19.92 9.30
N ASP A 163 13.00 -20.95 8.46
CA ASP A 163 11.72 -21.38 7.89
C ASP A 163 10.82 -22.01 8.95
N GLU A 164 11.41 -22.75 9.90
CA GLU A 164 10.68 -23.31 11.03
C GLU A 164 10.18 -22.20 11.97
N LYS A 165 11.07 -21.29 12.34
CA LYS A 165 10.75 -20.12 13.18
C LYS A 165 9.65 -19.27 12.57
N LEU A 166 9.77 -18.91 11.29
CA LEU A 166 8.79 -18.07 10.60
C LEU A 166 7.43 -18.77 10.36
N LYS A 167 7.39 -20.11 10.26
CA LYS A 167 6.13 -20.87 10.23
C LYS A 167 5.41 -20.85 11.57
N LYS A 168 6.14 -20.73 12.68
CA LYS A 168 5.62 -20.62 14.05
C LYS A 168 5.26 -19.18 14.45
N LEU A 169 5.16 -18.24 13.51
CA LEU A 169 4.66 -16.90 13.79
C LEU A 169 3.18 -16.94 14.22
N ASP A 170 2.90 -16.39 15.40
CA ASP A 170 1.56 -16.26 15.93
C ASP A 170 0.69 -15.39 15.01
N SER A 171 -0.40 -16.00 14.50
CA SER A 171 -1.24 -15.39 13.47
C SER A 171 -1.91 -14.11 13.95
N TYR A 172 -2.31 -14.06 15.22
CA TYR A 172 -2.96 -12.91 15.83
C TYR A 172 -1.99 -11.72 15.96
N CYS A 173 -0.80 -11.94 16.55
CA CYS A 173 0.24 -10.93 16.68
C CYS A 173 0.69 -10.41 15.32
N PHE A 174 0.93 -11.32 14.37
CA PHE A 174 1.34 -10.96 13.02
C PHE A 174 0.24 -10.16 12.30
N SER A 175 -1.04 -10.54 12.47
CA SER A 175 -2.16 -9.80 11.90
C SER A 175 -2.24 -8.37 12.40
N LYS A 176 -2.07 -8.14 13.71
CA LYS A 176 -2.01 -6.78 14.27
C LYS A 176 -0.87 -5.98 13.64
N LEU A 177 0.33 -6.54 13.63
CA LEU A 177 1.52 -5.88 13.09
C LEU A 177 1.32 -5.47 11.62
N ILE A 178 0.84 -6.39 10.77
CA ILE A 178 0.66 -6.13 9.35
C ILE A 178 -0.45 -5.11 9.11
N ILE A 179 -1.60 -5.23 9.76
CA ILE A 179 -2.71 -4.28 9.59
C ILE A 179 -2.30 -2.90 10.07
N THR A 180 -1.64 -2.79 11.23
CA THR A 180 -1.09 -1.52 11.69
C THR A 180 -0.10 -0.96 10.68
N THR A 181 0.82 -1.76 10.16
CA THR A 181 1.82 -1.34 9.18
C THR A 181 1.17 -0.80 7.89
N ILE A 182 0.10 -1.43 7.41
CA ILE A 182 -0.67 -0.96 6.24
C ILE A 182 -1.38 0.37 6.53
N LEU A 183 -1.98 0.52 7.72
CA LEU A 183 -2.72 1.73 8.08
C LEU A 183 -1.78 2.91 8.38
N THR A 184 -0.63 2.64 8.99
CA THR A 184 0.30 3.66 9.48
C THR A 184 1.41 3.94 8.49
N ASN A 185 1.66 3.11 7.47
CA ASN A 185 2.57 3.43 6.37
C ASN A 185 3.96 3.91 6.85
N PRO A 186 4.80 3.03 7.45
CA PRO A 186 6.12 3.40 7.94
C PRO A 186 7.16 3.55 6.81
N ALA A 187 8.10 4.50 6.95
CA ALA A 187 9.17 4.78 5.97
C ALA A 187 10.49 4.05 6.22
N ASN A 188 10.63 3.37 7.35
CA ASN A 188 11.88 2.73 7.77
C ASN A 188 11.63 1.40 8.49
N GLY A 189 10.89 0.49 7.85
CA GLY A 189 10.67 -0.86 8.36
C GLY A 189 11.73 -1.84 7.87
N CYS A 190 13.00 -1.67 8.21
CA CYS A 190 14.04 -2.68 7.92
C CYS A 190 13.96 -3.86 8.90
N PHE A 191 14.62 -4.99 8.60
CA PHE A 191 14.51 -6.22 9.40
C PHE A 191 15.01 -6.06 10.86
N GLU A 192 15.94 -5.15 11.08
CA GLU A 192 16.50 -4.81 12.39
C GLU A 192 15.50 -4.08 13.29
N ASN A 193 14.50 -3.42 12.68
CA ASN A 193 13.46 -2.70 13.42
C ASN A 193 12.33 -3.62 13.93
N TYR A 194 12.44 -4.93 13.72
CA TYR A 194 11.47 -5.90 14.20
C TYR A 194 12.13 -6.92 15.13
N LEU A 195 11.59 -7.06 16.34
CA LEU A 195 12.00 -8.09 17.28
C LEU A 195 11.19 -9.35 17.05
N PHE A 196 11.88 -10.47 17.05
CA PHE A 196 11.34 -11.81 17.02
C PHE A 196 11.41 -12.39 18.43
N THR A 197 10.25 -12.50 19.10
CA THR A 197 10.14 -12.85 20.52
C THR A 197 9.41 -14.18 20.69
N PRO A 198 9.94 -15.15 21.45
CA PRO A 198 9.24 -16.39 21.76
C PRO A 198 8.05 -16.20 22.71
N MET A 199 7.02 -17.02 22.54
CA MET A 199 5.77 -17.07 23.33
C MET A 199 5.71 -18.34 24.18
N LYS A 200 4.88 -18.38 25.23
CA LYS A 200 4.75 -19.53 26.16
C LYS A 200 4.28 -20.80 25.43
N ASN A 201 3.48 -20.64 24.38
CA ASN A 201 2.93 -21.72 23.57
C ASN A 201 3.92 -22.27 22.52
N GLY A 202 5.18 -21.81 22.50
CA GLY A 202 6.19 -22.21 21.52
C GLY A 202 6.09 -21.50 20.17
N ASN A 203 5.11 -20.60 19.98
CA ASN A 203 5.06 -19.71 18.83
C ASN A 203 5.99 -18.51 19.02
N PHE A 204 6.14 -17.71 17.98
CA PHE A 204 6.88 -16.46 18.00
C PHE A 204 5.99 -15.29 17.62
N LYS A 205 6.28 -14.11 18.16
CA LYS A 205 5.66 -12.85 17.73
C LYS A 205 6.70 -11.91 17.16
N LEU A 206 6.26 -11.09 16.21
CA LEU A 206 7.02 -9.97 15.68
C LEU A 206 6.53 -8.67 16.30
N VAL A 207 7.47 -7.83 16.74
CA VAL A 207 7.19 -6.55 17.39
C VAL A 207 7.99 -5.43 16.72
N SER A 208 7.32 -4.36 16.30
CA SER A 208 8.00 -3.17 15.74
C SER A 208 8.66 -2.34 16.85
N MET A 209 9.92 -1.95 16.65
CA MET A 209 10.71 -1.12 17.56
C MET A 209 10.87 0.33 17.10
N ASN A 210 10.38 0.66 15.90
CA ASN A 210 10.61 1.96 15.30
C ASN A 210 9.40 2.41 14.46
N ASN A 211 8.50 3.14 15.10
CA ASN A 211 7.29 3.69 14.50
C ASN A 211 7.37 5.22 14.31
N GLU A 212 8.51 5.84 14.59
CA GLU A 212 8.70 7.30 14.50
C GLU A 212 8.43 7.87 13.10
N LEU A 213 8.76 7.09 12.06
CA LEU A 213 8.59 7.46 10.66
C LEU A 213 7.31 6.88 10.05
N SER A 214 6.22 6.90 10.80
CA SER A 214 4.89 6.54 10.31
C SER A 214 4.19 7.72 9.62
N PHE A 215 3.12 7.38 8.92
CA PHE A 215 2.20 8.21 8.14
C PHE A 215 2.90 8.96 7.01
N VAL A 216 3.76 8.25 6.27
CA VAL A 216 4.37 8.78 5.05
C VAL A 216 3.53 8.44 3.81
N PRO A 217 3.63 9.21 2.72
CA PRO A 217 2.88 8.92 1.50
C PRO A 217 3.29 7.59 0.86
N GLU A 218 2.41 7.03 0.04
CA GLU A 218 2.64 5.74 -0.65
C GLU A 218 3.82 5.80 -1.62
N SER A 219 3.98 6.95 -2.29
CA SER A 219 5.05 7.24 -3.22
C SER A 219 5.84 8.48 -2.80
N THR A 220 7.07 8.56 -3.30
CA THR A 220 7.89 9.76 -3.18
C THR A 220 7.28 10.93 -3.94
N GLN A 221 7.37 12.14 -3.40
CA GLN A 221 6.90 13.38 -4.01
C GLN A 221 8.06 14.35 -4.16
N THR A 222 8.13 15.05 -5.29
CA THR A 222 9.09 16.13 -5.48
C THR A 222 8.63 17.36 -4.70
N ILE A 223 9.45 17.78 -3.76
CA ILE A 223 9.25 18.91 -2.87
C ILE A 223 10.12 20.05 -3.38
N LYS A 224 9.53 21.21 -3.72
CA LYS A 224 10.34 22.42 -3.96
C LYS A 224 10.86 22.97 -2.63
N THR A 225 12.17 22.98 -2.43
CA THR A 225 12.83 23.55 -1.25
C THR A 225 13.41 24.94 -1.48
N GLY A 226 13.52 25.36 -2.75
CA GLY A 226 14.00 26.66 -3.17
C GLY A 226 13.68 26.93 -4.64
N ILE A 227 14.14 28.08 -5.16
CA ILE A 227 13.92 28.48 -6.57
C ILE A 227 14.54 27.46 -7.54
N PHE A 228 15.70 26.89 -7.17
CA PHE A 228 16.46 25.94 -7.99
C PHE A 228 16.69 24.57 -7.30
N SER A 229 16.07 24.34 -6.14
CA SER A 229 16.25 23.08 -5.41
C SER A 229 14.92 22.37 -5.21
N SER A 230 14.92 21.10 -5.59
CA SER A 230 13.86 20.16 -5.28
C SER A 230 14.42 18.97 -4.53
N GLU A 231 13.66 18.47 -3.57
CA GLU A 231 13.96 17.28 -2.79
C GLU A 231 12.89 16.21 -3.03
N ILE A 232 13.15 14.99 -2.58
CA ILE A 232 12.22 13.88 -2.70
C ILE A 232 11.67 13.54 -1.31
N SER A 233 10.35 13.42 -1.19
CA SER A 233 9.68 13.06 0.06
C SER A 233 9.99 11.61 0.45
N PHE A 234 9.85 11.30 1.73
CA PHE A 234 9.75 9.92 2.19
C PHE A 234 8.55 9.22 1.58
N CYS A 235 8.65 7.89 1.45
CA CYS A 235 7.53 7.04 1.10
C CYS A 235 7.59 5.74 1.89
N VAL A 236 6.51 4.96 1.85
CA VAL A 236 6.43 3.71 2.61
C VAL A 236 7.55 2.75 2.23
N ASN A 237 8.24 2.23 3.24
CA ASN A 237 9.30 1.24 3.07
C ASN A 237 9.28 0.32 4.29
N THR A 238 8.89 -0.93 4.07
CA THR A 238 8.90 -1.97 5.09
C THR A 238 9.23 -3.32 4.45
N CYS A 239 10.07 -4.10 5.13
CA CYS A 239 10.47 -5.44 4.77
C CYS A 239 9.37 -6.48 5.06
N LEU A 240 8.40 -6.14 5.92
CA LEU A 240 7.31 -7.06 6.30
C LEU A 240 6.49 -7.51 5.09
N PHE A 241 6.28 -6.63 4.11
CA PHE A 241 5.53 -6.95 2.89
C PHE A 241 6.25 -7.93 1.95
N MET A 242 7.51 -8.27 2.25
CA MET A 242 8.29 -9.25 1.49
C MET A 242 8.28 -10.64 2.12
N LEU A 243 7.79 -10.77 3.36
CA LEU A 243 7.65 -12.06 4.02
C LEU A 243 6.63 -12.94 3.30
N GLU A 244 6.87 -14.25 3.24
CA GLU A 244 5.94 -15.21 2.64
C GLU A 244 4.61 -15.26 3.41
N GLN A 245 4.67 -14.98 4.72
CA GLN A 245 3.53 -14.89 5.62
C GLN A 245 2.50 -13.84 5.18
N MET A 246 2.84 -12.93 4.26
CA MET A 246 1.84 -12.05 3.62
C MET A 246 0.75 -12.83 2.85
N HIS A 247 1.00 -14.09 2.49
CA HIS A 247 0.02 -14.97 1.86
C HIS A 247 -0.83 -15.76 2.86
N ASN A 248 -0.54 -15.66 4.16
CA ASN A 248 -1.36 -16.26 5.19
C ASN A 248 -2.70 -15.52 5.32
N PRO A 249 -3.76 -16.23 5.73
CA PRO A 249 -5.02 -15.58 6.07
C PRO A 249 -4.88 -14.65 7.26
N ILE A 250 -5.71 -13.61 7.29
CA ILE A 250 -5.83 -12.74 8.47
C ILE A 250 -6.50 -13.51 9.60
N ASP A 251 -5.99 -13.34 10.83
CA ASP A 251 -6.54 -13.95 12.03
C ASP A 251 -8.03 -13.60 12.24
N LYS A 252 -8.84 -14.59 12.59
CA LYS A 252 -10.31 -14.44 12.72
C LYS A 252 -10.72 -13.51 13.85
N GLU A 253 -9.99 -13.49 14.97
CA GLU A 253 -10.29 -12.61 16.09
C GLU A 253 -10.07 -11.15 15.68
N ILE A 254 -8.98 -10.88 14.94
CA ILE A 254 -8.70 -9.56 14.38
C ILE A 254 -9.79 -9.11 13.40
N ILE A 255 -10.26 -10.02 12.54
CA ILE A 255 -11.39 -9.75 11.65
C ILE A 255 -12.62 -9.34 12.46
N ASN A 256 -12.96 -10.07 13.53
CA ASN A 256 -14.13 -9.79 14.36
C ASN A 256 -14.01 -8.43 15.09
N LYS A 257 -12.84 -8.13 15.69
CA LYS A 257 -12.55 -6.85 16.33
C LYS A 257 -12.77 -5.69 15.33
N LEU A 258 -12.19 -5.79 14.14
CA LEU A 258 -12.26 -4.72 13.12
C LEU A 258 -13.63 -4.57 12.45
N LYS A 259 -14.41 -5.64 12.29
CA LYS A 259 -15.79 -5.55 11.78
C LYS A 259 -16.69 -4.72 12.68
N SER A 260 -16.50 -4.83 13.99
CA SER A 260 -17.28 -4.09 15.00
C SER A 260 -16.83 -2.65 15.19
N LEU A 261 -15.73 -2.23 14.54
CA LEU A 261 -15.13 -0.91 14.75
C LEU A 261 -16.07 0.20 14.30
N ASP A 262 -16.41 1.11 15.21
CA ASP A 262 -16.89 2.44 14.86
C ASP A 262 -15.67 3.31 14.56
N VAL A 263 -15.41 3.51 13.27
CA VAL A 263 -14.21 4.19 12.77
C VAL A 263 -14.15 5.64 13.25
N LEU A 264 -15.29 6.34 13.30
CA LEU A 264 -15.31 7.75 13.66
C LEU A 264 -15.07 7.95 15.14
N THR A 265 -15.77 7.16 15.98
CA THR A 265 -15.56 7.16 17.43
C THR A 265 -14.11 6.81 17.78
N PHE A 266 -13.57 5.76 17.15
CA PHE A 266 -12.16 5.38 17.30
C PHE A 266 -11.19 6.52 16.96
N LEU A 267 -11.37 7.20 15.82
CA LEU A 267 -10.47 8.30 15.43
C LEU A 267 -10.59 9.50 16.38
N LYS A 268 -11.80 9.81 16.88
CA LYS A 268 -12.02 10.88 17.87
C LYS A 268 -11.28 10.59 19.18
N GLU A 269 -11.40 9.38 19.70
CA GLU A 269 -10.67 8.94 20.90
C GLU A 269 -9.16 8.99 20.67
N TRP A 270 -8.68 8.43 19.56
CA TRP A 270 -7.27 8.42 19.24
C TRP A 270 -6.70 9.83 19.06
N ILE A 271 -7.34 10.73 18.33
CA ILE A 271 -6.84 12.10 18.15
C ILE A 271 -6.86 12.88 19.46
N SER A 272 -7.86 12.65 20.32
CA SER A 272 -7.92 13.24 21.65
C SER A 272 -6.71 12.81 22.51
N SER A 273 -6.33 11.53 22.44
CA SER A 273 -5.14 11.01 23.13
C SER A 273 -3.84 11.68 22.70
N ILE A 274 -3.72 12.09 21.42
CA ILE A 274 -2.53 12.78 20.90
C ILE A 274 -2.41 14.17 21.52
N GLY A 275 -3.53 14.84 21.76
CA GLY A 275 -3.56 16.10 22.52
C GLY A 275 -2.97 15.94 23.92
N VAL A 276 -3.31 14.84 24.60
CA VAL A 276 -2.76 14.50 25.94
C VAL A 276 -1.27 14.23 25.87
N ILE A 277 -0.81 13.37 24.95
CA ILE A 277 0.62 13.05 24.75
C ILE A 277 1.43 14.33 24.49
N ASN A 278 0.97 15.17 23.56
CA ASN A 278 1.66 16.41 23.21
C ASN A 278 1.70 17.40 24.38
N LYS A 279 0.64 17.48 25.19
CA LYS A 279 0.62 18.30 26.42
C LYS A 279 1.64 17.80 27.43
N GLN A 280 1.73 16.48 27.65
CA GLN A 280 2.70 15.88 28.58
C GLN A 280 4.14 16.12 28.13
N ILE A 281 4.44 15.93 26.84
CA ILE A 281 5.79 16.19 26.30
C ILE A 281 6.15 17.67 26.41
N ASN A 282 5.23 18.58 26.08
CA ASN A 282 5.47 20.02 26.25
C ASN A 282 5.73 20.39 27.71
N ASN A 283 4.97 19.81 28.65
CA ASN A 283 5.22 20.01 30.08
C ASN A 283 6.61 19.50 30.50
N LEU A 284 7.04 18.36 29.96
CA LEU A 284 8.37 17.80 30.25
C LEU A 284 9.48 18.74 29.77
N ILE A 285 9.37 19.25 28.54
CA ILE A 285 10.39 20.11 27.91
C ILE A 285 10.41 21.53 28.51
N HIS A 286 9.24 22.14 28.75
CA HIS A 286 9.16 23.55 29.15
C HIS A 286 9.24 23.78 30.67
N LYS A 287 8.72 22.86 31.51
CA LYS A 287 8.75 23.08 32.97
C LYS A 287 10.15 22.94 33.58
N ASP A 288 11.12 22.35 32.89
CA ASP A 288 12.47 22.17 33.45
C ASP A 288 13.40 23.38 33.31
N GLY A 289 12.93 24.52 32.81
CA GLY A 289 13.56 25.84 32.99
C GLY A 289 14.95 26.07 32.34
N ASN A 290 15.67 25.00 31.99
CA ASN A 290 17.06 25.04 31.55
C ASN A 290 17.24 24.78 30.05
N CYS A 291 16.18 24.43 29.33
CA CYS A 291 16.21 24.56 27.88
C CYS A 291 16.01 26.04 27.54
N GLU A 292 17.10 26.81 27.53
CA GLU A 292 17.20 28.11 26.82
C GLU A 292 17.09 27.91 25.29
N ILE A 293 16.21 27.02 24.86
CA ILE A 293 15.68 27.03 23.50
C ILE A 293 14.82 28.29 23.46
N GLY A 294 15.46 29.40 23.12
CA GLY A 294 14.84 30.71 23.07
C GLY A 294 13.46 30.63 22.43
N LYS A 295 12.54 31.43 22.95
CA LYS A 295 11.08 31.53 22.71
C LYS A 295 10.55 31.35 21.26
N LYS A 296 11.41 31.13 20.26
CA LYS A 296 11.11 31.07 18.83
C LYS A 296 11.40 29.74 18.12
N LYS A 297 12.01 28.70 18.71
CA LYS A 297 12.33 27.45 17.98
C LYS A 297 11.72 26.19 18.63
N PRO A 298 10.77 25.48 18.00
CA PRO A 298 10.23 24.21 18.50
C PRO A 298 11.16 23.00 18.23
N PHE A 299 12.47 23.23 18.06
CA PHE A 299 13.45 22.20 17.69
C PHE A 299 14.63 22.23 18.64
N ILE A 300 15.23 21.06 18.80
CA ILE A 300 16.36 20.84 19.70
C ILE A 300 17.54 20.51 18.79
N HIS A 301 18.56 21.37 18.83
CA HIS A 301 19.66 21.38 17.86
C HIS A 301 20.57 20.14 18.01
N ARG A 302 20.69 19.33 16.94
CA ARG A 302 21.72 18.29 16.75
C ARG A 302 22.30 18.57 15.36
N SER A 303 23.20 19.56 15.25
CA SER A 303 23.61 20.17 13.96
C SER A 303 22.41 20.70 13.13
N GLU A 304 22.66 21.33 11.98
CA GLU A 304 21.57 21.79 11.10
C GLU A 304 20.68 20.64 10.60
N ASN A 305 21.19 19.39 10.66
CA ASN A 305 20.63 18.25 9.96
C ASN A 305 19.74 17.31 10.81
N ASN A 306 19.92 17.17 12.14
CA ASN A 306 19.23 16.12 12.94
C ASN A 306 18.30 16.66 14.05
N LYS A 307 17.36 17.56 13.73
CA LYS A 307 16.38 18.10 14.69
C LYS A 307 15.41 17.02 15.21
N THR A 308 15.22 16.98 16.52
CA THR A 308 14.10 16.28 17.17
C THR A 308 12.82 17.11 17.09
N TYR A 309 11.72 16.46 16.71
CA TYR A 309 10.36 16.99 16.72
C TYR A 309 9.58 16.33 17.85
N PRO A 310 9.52 16.97 19.03
CA PRO A 310 8.94 16.32 20.20
C PRO A 310 7.43 16.10 20.08
N LEU A 311 6.72 16.82 19.22
CA LEU A 311 5.25 16.76 19.12
C LEU A 311 4.78 16.07 17.83
N THR A 312 3.72 15.26 17.96
CA THR A 312 3.09 14.59 16.83
C THR A 312 2.41 15.63 15.99
N LYS A 313 2.58 15.60 14.67
CA LYS A 313 1.82 16.42 13.73
C LYS A 313 1.55 15.62 12.47
N PHE A 314 0.38 15.85 11.91
CA PHE A 314 -0.10 15.20 10.70
C PHE A 314 -0.14 16.18 9.53
N PRO A 315 0.18 15.72 8.31
CA PRO A 315 -0.20 16.43 7.10
C PRO A 315 -1.71 16.69 7.07
N GLU A 316 -2.10 17.79 6.45
CA GLU A 316 -3.49 18.03 6.09
C GLU A 316 -4.06 16.88 5.26
N GLY A 317 -5.27 16.42 5.59
CA GLY A 317 -5.98 15.35 4.89
C GLY A 317 -5.49 13.93 5.21
N SER A 318 -4.42 13.78 6.00
CA SER A 318 -3.92 12.43 6.34
C SER A 318 -4.86 11.65 7.25
N ILE A 319 -5.65 12.33 8.10
CA ILE A 319 -6.68 11.66 8.92
C ILE A 319 -7.87 11.28 8.04
N LYS A 320 -8.24 12.09 7.03
CA LYS A 320 -9.26 11.71 6.04
C LYS A 320 -8.85 10.47 5.25
N LEU A 321 -7.57 10.39 4.88
CA LEU A 321 -7.02 9.21 4.21
C LEU A 321 -7.09 7.99 5.14
N LEU A 322 -6.69 8.13 6.41
CA LEU A 322 -6.78 7.06 7.41
C LEU A 322 -8.22 6.61 7.63
N TYR A 323 -9.18 7.53 7.72
CA TYR A 323 -10.62 7.22 7.78
C TYR A 323 -11.05 6.38 6.57
N SER A 324 -10.69 6.82 5.35
CA SER A 324 -11.01 6.09 4.12
C SER A 324 -10.43 4.66 4.13
N LYS A 325 -9.19 4.50 4.61
CA LYS A 325 -8.54 3.19 4.74
C LYS A 325 -9.23 2.29 5.75
N LEU A 326 -9.63 2.82 6.92
CA LEU A 326 -10.33 2.07 7.96
C LEU A 326 -11.72 1.61 7.53
N ILE A 327 -12.48 2.46 6.83
CA ILE A 327 -13.77 2.09 6.26
C ILE A 327 -13.59 0.98 5.20
N ARG A 328 -12.65 1.13 4.25
CA ARG A 328 -12.37 0.08 3.27
C ARG A 328 -11.91 -1.22 3.93
N LEU A 329 -11.05 -1.14 4.94
CA LEU A 329 -10.62 -2.31 5.71
C LEU A 329 -11.84 -3.04 6.27
N LYS A 330 -12.72 -2.32 6.97
CA LYS A 330 -13.95 -2.87 7.53
C LYS A 330 -14.84 -3.51 6.46
N GLU A 331 -15.13 -2.82 5.36
CA GLU A 331 -15.94 -3.36 4.27
C GLU A 331 -15.39 -4.64 3.66
N VAL A 332 -14.08 -4.66 3.39
CA VAL A 332 -13.41 -5.80 2.79
C VAL A 332 -13.50 -7.01 3.72
N LEU A 333 -13.28 -6.81 5.02
CA LEU A 333 -13.39 -7.87 6.02
C LEU A 333 -14.84 -8.36 6.21
N ILE A 334 -15.84 -7.47 6.07
CA ILE A 334 -17.26 -7.85 6.08
C ILE A 334 -17.59 -8.71 4.85
N LYS A 335 -17.30 -8.21 3.63
CA LYS A 335 -17.60 -8.89 2.35
C LYS A 335 -17.02 -10.30 2.28
N GLU A 336 -15.78 -10.48 2.75
CA GLU A 336 -15.12 -11.79 2.75
C GLU A 336 -15.69 -12.75 3.80
N SER A 337 -16.34 -12.25 4.84
CA SER A 337 -16.98 -13.10 5.84
C SER A 337 -18.41 -13.51 5.51
N THR A 338 -19.11 -12.73 4.70
CA THR A 338 -20.50 -12.99 4.29
C THR A 338 -20.59 -13.74 2.97
N SER A 339 -19.55 -13.66 2.13
CA SER A 339 -19.51 -14.37 0.85
C SER A 339 -19.36 -15.89 1.08
N LEU A 340 -20.50 -16.59 1.13
CA LEU A 340 -20.58 -18.05 1.02
C LEU A 340 -19.81 -18.60 -0.20
N SER A 341 -19.61 -17.75 -1.22
CA SER A 341 -18.98 -18.10 -2.50
C SER A 341 -17.44 -17.99 -2.52
N SER A 342 -16.82 -17.23 -1.62
CA SER A 342 -15.35 -17.11 -1.59
C SER A 342 -14.76 -18.24 -0.75
N LYS A 343 -14.46 -19.37 -1.40
CA LYS A 343 -13.78 -20.52 -0.76
C LYS A 343 -12.40 -20.20 -0.14
N LYS A 344 -11.84 -19.01 -0.39
CA LYS A 344 -10.49 -18.65 0.07
C LYS A 344 -10.55 -17.48 1.05
N PRO A 345 -9.98 -17.62 2.27
CA PRO A 345 -9.90 -16.52 3.23
C PRO A 345 -9.05 -15.37 2.68
N ILE A 346 -9.35 -14.15 3.12
CA ILE A 346 -8.56 -12.97 2.77
C ILE A 346 -7.16 -13.05 3.39
N THR A 347 -6.15 -12.85 2.54
CA THR A 347 -4.74 -12.81 2.93
C THR A 347 -4.27 -11.37 3.13
N PHE A 348 -3.16 -11.18 3.86
CA PHE A 348 -2.57 -9.85 4.03
C PHE A 348 -2.17 -9.19 2.71
N TRP A 349 -1.65 -9.98 1.77
CA TRP A 349 -1.29 -9.50 0.43
C TRP A 349 -2.51 -8.98 -0.32
N LYS A 350 -3.62 -9.73 -0.27
CA LYS A 350 -4.88 -9.30 -0.88
C LYS A 350 -5.39 -8.02 -0.24
N LEU A 351 -5.30 -7.91 1.09
CA LEU A 351 -5.66 -6.69 1.83
C LEU A 351 -4.79 -5.49 1.42
N LEU A 352 -3.47 -5.65 1.39
CA LEU A 352 -2.53 -4.62 0.93
C LEU A 352 -2.87 -4.15 -0.50
N THR A 353 -3.21 -5.08 -1.40
CA THR A 353 -3.61 -4.76 -2.79
C THR A 353 -4.95 -4.01 -2.87
N ILE A 354 -5.77 -4.02 -1.81
CA ILE A 354 -7.02 -3.26 -1.75
C ILE A 354 -6.79 -1.89 -1.09
N LEU A 355 -6.08 -1.87 0.03
CA LEU A 355 -5.87 -0.66 0.83
C LEU A 355 -4.78 0.24 0.24
N GLU A 356 -3.66 -0.32 -0.22
CA GLU A 356 -2.47 0.40 -0.71
C GLU A 356 -2.01 -0.14 -2.08
N PRO A 357 -2.80 0.04 -3.14
CA PRO A 357 -2.52 -0.59 -4.42
C PRO A 357 -1.17 -0.13 -5.02
N LEU A 358 -0.76 1.13 -4.83
CA LEU A 358 0.56 1.61 -5.29
C LEU A 358 1.71 0.89 -4.59
N ILE A 359 1.60 0.74 -3.26
CA ILE A 359 2.60 0.01 -2.46
C ILE A 359 2.63 -1.45 -2.88
N SER A 360 1.47 -2.08 -3.01
CA SER A 360 1.37 -3.48 -3.44
C SER A 360 1.98 -3.71 -4.82
N ASN A 361 1.74 -2.81 -5.78
CA ASN A 361 2.28 -2.89 -7.13
C ASN A 361 3.79 -2.72 -7.12
N ARG A 362 4.31 -1.76 -6.35
CA ARG A 362 5.76 -1.60 -6.17
C ARG A 362 6.40 -2.86 -5.57
N MET A 363 5.79 -3.45 -4.56
CA MET A 363 6.29 -4.70 -3.95
C MET A 363 6.16 -5.91 -4.88
N TYR A 364 5.09 -5.97 -5.67
CA TYR A 364 4.84 -7.04 -6.64
C TYR A 364 5.91 -7.06 -7.73
N LEU A 365 6.22 -5.90 -8.31
CA LEU A 365 7.23 -5.76 -9.36
C LEU A 365 8.59 -6.28 -8.90
N ASN A 366 8.97 -5.99 -7.64
CA ASN A 366 10.20 -6.53 -7.08
C ASN A 366 10.19 -8.05 -6.97
N ARG A 367 9.04 -8.65 -6.65
CA ARG A 367 8.90 -10.11 -6.56
C ARG A 367 8.91 -10.78 -7.93
N THR A 368 8.20 -10.25 -8.93
CA THR A 368 8.07 -10.91 -10.24
C THR A 368 9.26 -10.72 -11.17
N CYS A 369 10.03 -9.65 -11.01
CA CYS A 369 11.23 -9.46 -11.81
C CYS A 369 12.32 -10.51 -11.52
N TYR A 370 12.19 -11.32 -10.47
CA TYR A 370 13.19 -12.32 -10.09
C TYR A 370 12.62 -13.74 -9.96
N THR A 371 13.44 -14.70 -10.38
CA THR A 371 13.24 -16.13 -10.19
C THR A 371 13.07 -16.45 -8.70
N THR A 372 12.31 -17.50 -8.37
CA THR A 372 11.99 -18.02 -7.03
C THR A 372 13.19 -18.38 -6.13
N LYS A 373 14.43 -18.08 -6.53
CA LYS A 373 15.68 -18.48 -5.84
C LYS A 373 16.34 -17.38 -4.99
N VAL A 374 15.86 -16.14 -5.03
CA VAL A 374 16.49 -15.03 -4.30
C VAL A 374 15.98 -14.99 -2.86
N SER A 375 16.88 -14.85 -1.88
CA SER A 375 16.49 -14.75 -0.47
C SER A 375 15.68 -13.47 -0.18
N VAL A 376 14.88 -13.50 0.89
CA VAL A 376 14.08 -12.32 1.31
C VAL A 376 14.97 -11.11 1.62
N ILE A 377 16.17 -11.32 2.17
CA ILE A 377 17.15 -10.26 2.46
C ILE A 377 17.67 -9.63 1.16
N GLU A 378 18.07 -10.44 0.18
CA GLU A 378 18.55 -9.96 -1.11
C GLU A 378 17.46 -9.20 -1.88
N ASN A 379 16.22 -9.70 -1.85
CA ASN A 379 15.08 -9.03 -2.47
C ASN A 379 14.82 -7.65 -1.81
N TYR A 380 14.92 -7.56 -0.48
CA TYR A 380 14.80 -6.29 0.23
C TYR A 380 15.94 -5.32 -0.09
N ASN A 381 17.18 -5.80 -0.10
CA ASN A 381 18.34 -4.97 -0.46
C ASN A 381 18.24 -4.45 -1.90
N TRP A 382 17.76 -5.27 -2.83
CA TRP A 382 17.51 -4.84 -4.21
C TRP A 382 16.38 -3.81 -4.29
N TYR A 383 15.30 -4.00 -3.53
CA TYR A 383 14.23 -3.02 -3.42
C TYR A 383 14.74 -1.66 -2.90
N LEU A 384 15.60 -1.67 -1.88
CA LEU A 384 16.24 -0.45 -1.39
C LEU A 384 17.07 0.21 -2.50
N ARG A 385 17.89 -0.57 -3.23
CA ARG A 385 18.69 -0.06 -4.35
C ARG A 385 17.83 0.50 -5.49
N THR A 386 16.71 -0.12 -5.83
CA THR A 386 15.83 0.38 -6.91
C THR A 386 15.02 1.59 -6.51
N GLN A 387 14.66 1.73 -5.23
CA GLN A 387 14.22 3.02 -4.71
C GLN A 387 15.32 4.08 -4.84
N ASP A 388 16.56 3.71 -4.56
CA ASP A 388 17.70 4.62 -4.67
C ASP A 388 18.12 4.89 -6.13
N ILE A 389 17.84 4.06 -7.13
CA ILE A 389 18.11 4.43 -8.55
C ILE A 389 17.22 5.61 -9.00
N SER A 390 16.07 5.83 -8.34
CA SER A 390 15.32 7.09 -8.52
C SER A 390 15.99 8.30 -7.83
N ARG A 391 17.03 8.06 -7.02
CA ARG A 391 17.84 9.00 -6.26
C ARG A 391 19.30 8.87 -6.72
N ASN A 392 19.74 9.66 -7.70
CA ASN A 392 21.19 9.75 -8.04
C ASN A 392 22.08 10.34 -6.89
N HIS A 393 21.69 10.18 -5.63
CA HIS A 393 22.44 10.55 -4.46
C HIS A 393 22.39 9.38 -3.46
N GLU A 394 23.55 9.03 -2.90
CA GLU A 394 23.71 8.10 -1.77
C GLU A 394 22.61 8.27 -0.73
N PRO A 395 22.23 7.23 0.04
CA PRO A 395 21.25 7.32 1.11
C PRO A 395 21.69 8.36 2.14
N MET A 396 21.36 9.63 1.87
CA MET A 396 21.69 10.74 2.74
C MET A 396 21.04 10.44 4.09
N PRO A 397 21.80 10.48 5.20
CA PRO A 397 21.20 10.30 6.52
C PRO A 397 20.01 11.25 6.68
N LEU A 398 18.92 10.68 7.21
CA LEU A 398 17.58 11.25 7.34
C LEU A 398 17.57 12.67 7.94
N ILE A 399 17.65 13.70 7.09
CA ILE A 399 17.69 15.07 7.58
C ILE A 399 16.28 15.50 8.03
N SER A 400 16.16 15.83 9.32
CA SER A 400 14.95 16.32 9.99
C SER A 400 14.17 17.41 9.24
N SER A 401 14.88 18.36 8.61
CA SER A 401 14.30 19.44 7.81
C SER A 401 13.44 18.92 6.66
N LYS A 402 13.81 17.77 6.08
CA LYS A 402 13.16 17.15 4.92
C LYS A 402 11.80 16.52 5.27
N ILE A 403 11.62 16.10 6.52
CA ILE A 403 10.41 15.38 6.96
C ILE A 403 9.23 16.31 7.19
N LYS A 404 9.45 17.55 7.62
CA LYS A 404 8.38 18.55 7.65
C LYS A 404 7.73 18.68 6.28
N VAL A 405 8.56 18.72 5.25
CA VAL A 405 8.07 18.95 3.90
C VAL A 405 7.50 17.67 3.31
N SER A 406 8.09 16.50 3.61
CA SER A 406 7.49 15.20 3.25
C SER A 406 6.16 14.91 3.93
N ARG A 407 5.97 15.39 5.17
CA ARG A 407 4.70 15.33 5.90
C ARG A 407 3.82 16.55 5.63
N GLY A 408 4.16 17.43 4.68
CA GLY A 408 3.36 18.61 4.35
C GLY A 408 3.06 19.56 5.53
N ILE A 409 3.87 19.54 6.60
CA ILE A 409 3.62 20.30 7.82
C ILE A 409 4.00 21.78 7.57
N ASN A 410 2.99 22.58 7.22
CA ASN A 410 3.14 24.03 7.08
C ASN A 410 3.54 24.66 8.43
N LYS A 411 4.55 25.55 8.43
CA LYS A 411 5.03 26.25 9.63
C LYS A 411 3.94 27.08 10.33
N LYS A 412 2.90 27.53 9.60
CA LYS A 412 1.87 28.44 10.13
C LYS A 412 0.84 27.76 11.06
N ASN A 413 0.59 26.45 10.93
CA ASN A 413 -0.43 25.77 11.73
C ASN A 413 0.20 25.14 12.99
N LYS A 414 0.27 25.93 14.07
CA LYS A 414 0.96 25.50 15.30
C LYS A 414 0.26 24.34 16.04
N ASN A 415 -1.06 24.20 15.96
CA ASN A 415 -1.85 23.37 16.90
C ASN A 415 -2.84 22.36 16.28
N GLN A 416 -2.68 21.92 15.04
CA GLN A 416 -3.61 20.95 14.43
C GLN A 416 -2.97 19.58 14.30
N TYR A 417 -3.40 18.65 15.16
CA TYR A 417 -3.02 17.23 15.14
C TYR A 417 -4.09 16.38 14.41
N GLY A 418 -4.81 16.97 13.45
CA GLY A 418 -5.88 16.28 12.73
C GLY A 418 -7.31 16.58 13.20
N LEU A 419 -7.52 17.41 14.24
CA LEU A 419 -8.87 17.79 14.70
C LEU A 419 -9.72 18.43 13.59
N LYS A 420 -9.14 19.30 12.76
CA LYS A 420 -9.83 19.85 11.60
C LYS A 420 -10.24 18.79 10.60
N ASP A 421 -9.39 17.80 10.35
CA ASP A 421 -9.74 16.72 9.44
C ASP A 421 -10.95 15.93 9.99
N LEU A 422 -11.06 15.73 11.30
CA LEU A 422 -12.23 15.10 11.93
C LEU A 422 -13.51 15.92 11.79
N GLU A 423 -13.45 17.23 12.04
CA GLU A 423 -14.59 18.14 11.84
C GLU A 423 -15.08 18.06 10.39
N VAL A 424 -14.15 18.10 9.44
CA VAL A 424 -14.48 17.98 8.01
C VAL A 424 -15.02 16.58 7.67
N ILE A 425 -14.56 15.52 8.33
CA ILE A 425 -15.12 14.16 8.16
C ILE A 425 -16.59 14.12 8.58
N ASP A 426 -16.93 14.66 9.76
CA ASP A 426 -18.31 14.72 10.25
C ASP A 426 -19.23 15.51 9.29
N GLU A 427 -18.73 16.65 8.79
CA GLU A 427 -19.45 17.46 7.81
C GLU A 427 -19.65 16.72 6.48
N GLU A 428 -18.62 16.07 5.95
CA GLU A 428 -18.70 15.33 4.69
C GLU A 428 -19.62 14.11 4.79
N ILE A 429 -19.58 13.35 5.90
CA ILE A 429 -20.52 12.24 6.13
C ILE A 429 -21.96 12.76 6.10
N THR A 430 -22.23 13.87 6.79
CA THR A 430 -23.56 14.48 6.82
C THR A 430 -23.99 14.94 5.43
N PHE A 431 -23.08 15.57 4.69
CA PHE A 431 -23.30 16.00 3.30
C PHE A 431 -23.64 14.82 2.37
N TYR A 432 -22.87 13.72 2.39
CA TYR A 432 -23.14 12.55 1.55
C TYR A 432 -24.44 11.84 1.94
N LYS A 433 -24.81 11.83 3.23
CA LYS A 433 -26.12 11.33 3.69
C LYS A 433 -27.26 12.17 3.13
N ASN A 434 -27.16 13.50 3.21
CA ASN A 434 -28.18 14.42 2.68
C ASN A 434 -28.35 14.30 1.15
N ILE A 435 -27.24 14.20 0.41
CA ILE A 435 -27.30 13.99 -1.03
C ILE A 435 -27.92 12.63 -1.38
N SER A 436 -27.64 11.61 -0.58
CA SER A 436 -28.22 10.28 -0.77
C SER A 436 -29.74 10.30 -0.61
N SER A 437 -30.28 11.12 0.31
CA SER A 437 -31.72 11.30 0.55
C SER A 437 -32.49 12.17 -0.46
N ASN A 438 -31.92 12.49 -1.62
CA ASN A 438 -32.55 13.28 -2.71
C ASN A 438 -32.84 14.78 -2.42
N THR A 439 -32.24 15.38 -1.39
CA THR A 439 -32.27 16.84 -1.18
C THR A 439 -31.12 17.54 -1.94
N MET A 440 -31.09 17.45 -3.28
CA MET A 440 -29.87 17.77 -4.05
C MET A 440 -29.61 19.27 -4.34
N ASP A 441 -30.63 20.09 -4.58
CA ASP A 441 -30.40 21.43 -5.13
C ASP A 441 -29.71 22.41 -4.17
N VAL A 442 -29.96 22.29 -2.87
CA VAL A 442 -29.42 23.19 -1.85
C VAL A 442 -27.92 22.92 -1.60
N ASP A 443 -27.50 21.65 -1.66
CA ASP A 443 -26.18 21.25 -1.18
C ASP A 443 -25.05 21.49 -2.19
N LEU A 444 -25.32 21.56 -3.49
CA LEU A 444 -24.26 21.76 -4.49
C LEU A 444 -23.83 23.23 -4.65
N LYS A 445 -24.74 24.19 -4.42
CA LYS A 445 -24.34 25.60 -4.29
C LYS A 445 -23.41 25.79 -3.10
N ASN A 446 -23.71 25.12 -1.98
CA ASN A 446 -22.84 25.06 -0.81
C ASN A 446 -21.53 24.31 -1.08
N LEU A 447 -21.56 23.25 -1.90
CA LEU A 447 -20.33 22.58 -2.32
C LEU A 447 -19.45 23.53 -3.14
N LYS A 448 -20.02 24.26 -4.11
CA LYS A 448 -19.27 25.26 -4.89
C LYS A 448 -18.67 26.33 -3.98
N SER A 449 -19.43 26.87 -3.03
CA SER A 449 -18.90 27.84 -2.08
C SER A 449 -17.82 27.20 -1.20
N LYS A 450 -17.98 25.97 -0.68
CA LYS A 450 -16.93 25.25 0.06
C LYS A 450 -15.67 25.00 -0.79
N LEU A 451 -15.83 24.70 -2.09
CA LEU A 451 -14.74 24.52 -3.06
C LEU A 451 -13.98 25.82 -3.35
N THR A 452 -14.69 26.96 -3.43
CA THR A 452 -14.08 28.25 -3.80
C THR A 452 -13.61 29.08 -2.60
N THR A 453 -14.24 28.96 -1.44
CA THR A 453 -13.98 29.84 -0.27
C THR A 453 -12.83 29.37 0.61
N THR A 454 -12.43 28.09 0.53
CA THR A 454 -11.41 27.53 1.41
C THR A 454 -10.00 27.69 0.84
N ALA A 455 -9.55 28.94 0.65
CA ALA A 455 -8.16 29.24 0.30
C ALA A 455 -7.14 28.67 1.32
N SER A 456 -7.59 28.31 2.53
CA SER A 456 -6.76 27.72 3.58
C SER A 456 -6.79 26.19 3.67
N TYR A 457 -7.76 25.51 3.05
CA TYR A 457 -7.94 24.05 3.15
C TYR A 457 -8.63 23.53 1.88
N PRO A 458 -7.91 23.21 0.80
CA PRO A 458 -8.54 22.76 -0.44
C PRO A 458 -9.44 21.56 -0.17
N PHE A 459 -10.70 21.64 -0.60
CA PHE A 459 -11.65 20.54 -0.47
C PHE A 459 -11.09 19.28 -1.16
N GLN A 460 -10.73 18.29 -0.35
CA GLN A 460 -10.38 16.95 -0.80
C GLN A 460 -11.44 16.00 -0.25
N PRO A 461 -12.36 15.47 -1.09
CA PRO A 461 -13.41 14.58 -0.62
C PRO A 461 -12.83 13.27 -0.06
N ILE A 462 -13.50 12.74 0.96
CA ILE A 462 -13.25 11.38 1.48
C ILE A 462 -13.49 10.39 0.35
N SER A 463 -12.43 9.75 -0.10
CA SER A 463 -12.46 8.97 -1.34
C SER A 463 -13.41 7.78 -1.27
N ILE A 464 -13.61 7.15 -0.11
CA ILE A 464 -14.56 6.04 0.02
C ILE A 464 -16.02 6.50 -0.10
N LEU A 465 -16.41 7.58 0.58
CA LEU A 465 -17.77 8.14 0.47
C LEU A 465 -18.03 8.65 -0.94
N PHE A 466 -17.00 9.24 -1.55
CA PHE A 466 -17.06 9.71 -2.93
C PHE A 466 -17.20 8.56 -3.94
N GLU A 467 -16.52 7.43 -3.72
CA GLU A 467 -16.70 6.22 -4.53
C GLU A 467 -18.08 5.62 -4.39
N GLU A 468 -18.58 5.47 -3.17
CA GLU A 468 -19.94 4.98 -2.92
C GLU A 468 -20.96 5.87 -3.62
N PHE A 469 -20.78 7.18 -3.51
CA PHE A 469 -21.62 8.17 -4.16
C PHE A 469 -21.58 8.05 -5.69
N LEU A 470 -20.38 8.01 -6.28
CA LEU A 470 -20.16 7.89 -7.72
C LEU A 470 -20.70 6.59 -8.33
N ASN A 471 -20.59 5.48 -7.59
CA ASN A 471 -20.90 4.15 -8.10
C ASN A 471 -22.28 3.63 -7.68
N GLY A 472 -22.88 4.18 -6.63
CA GLY A 472 -24.13 3.70 -6.02
C GLY A 472 -25.41 4.18 -6.72
N LYS A 473 -25.39 5.35 -7.36
CA LYS A 473 -26.55 5.86 -8.12
C LYS A 473 -26.36 5.57 -9.61
N SER A 474 -27.21 4.71 -10.19
CA SER A 474 -27.28 4.51 -11.66
C SER A 474 -27.47 5.85 -12.40
N ASN A 475 -28.08 6.82 -11.72
CA ASN A 475 -28.51 8.10 -12.29
C ASN A 475 -27.75 9.29 -11.70
N PHE A 476 -26.54 9.13 -11.13
CA PHE A 476 -25.76 10.28 -10.62
C PHE A 476 -25.62 11.36 -11.70
N ASN A 477 -25.29 10.96 -12.93
CA ASN A 477 -25.23 11.85 -14.07
C ASN A 477 -26.59 12.44 -14.49
N GLU A 478 -27.72 11.86 -14.12
CA GLU A 478 -29.03 12.45 -14.43
C GLU A 478 -29.47 13.44 -13.35
N SER A 479 -29.03 13.23 -12.11
CA SER A 479 -29.41 14.03 -10.95
C SER A 479 -28.73 15.40 -10.84
N LEU A 480 -27.66 15.62 -11.61
CA LEU A 480 -26.92 16.89 -11.64
C LEU A 480 -27.33 17.76 -12.83
N SER A 481 -27.55 19.04 -12.60
CA SER A 481 -27.61 20.04 -13.68
C SER A 481 -26.27 20.11 -14.44
N THR A 482 -26.30 20.58 -15.69
CA THR A 482 -25.11 20.80 -16.53
C THR A 482 -24.03 21.63 -15.83
N SER A 483 -24.43 22.68 -15.08
CA SER A 483 -23.47 23.50 -14.33
C SER A 483 -22.81 22.74 -13.17
N GLN A 484 -23.58 21.92 -12.45
CA GLN A 484 -23.07 21.10 -11.35
C GLN A 484 -22.15 20.00 -11.87
N LYS A 485 -22.48 19.36 -13.00
CA LYS A 485 -21.60 18.39 -13.66
C LYS A 485 -20.26 18.99 -14.04
N SER A 486 -20.25 20.17 -14.65
CA SER A 486 -19.00 20.86 -15.02
C SER A 486 -18.14 21.14 -13.78
N ILE A 487 -18.71 21.72 -12.71
CA ILE A 487 -17.97 21.95 -11.46
C ILE A 487 -17.43 20.63 -10.89
N PHE A 488 -18.28 19.61 -10.85
CA PHE A 488 -17.91 18.30 -10.31
C PHE A 488 -16.74 17.68 -11.07
N TYR A 489 -16.86 17.54 -12.38
CA TYR A 489 -15.85 16.86 -13.20
C TYR A 489 -14.59 17.70 -13.39
N GLU A 490 -14.69 19.02 -13.49
CA GLU A 490 -13.53 19.86 -13.76
C GLU A 490 -12.79 20.30 -12.49
N GLN A 491 -13.48 20.39 -11.34
CA GLN A 491 -12.92 20.95 -10.11
C GLN A 491 -12.84 19.95 -8.95
N VAL A 492 -13.81 19.04 -8.81
CA VAL A 492 -13.86 18.13 -7.64
C VAL A 492 -13.15 16.82 -7.91
N LEU A 493 -13.54 16.15 -9.00
CA LEU A 493 -13.03 14.84 -9.35
C LEU A 493 -11.49 14.81 -9.51
N PRO A 494 -10.83 15.80 -10.16
CA PRO A 494 -9.37 15.80 -10.31
C PRO A 494 -8.60 15.91 -8.99
N LEU A 495 -9.22 16.46 -7.94
CA LEU A 495 -8.64 16.61 -6.60
C LEU A 495 -8.70 15.32 -5.77
N SER A 496 -9.43 14.31 -6.22
CA SER A 496 -9.50 13.02 -5.55
C SER A 496 -8.18 12.28 -5.73
N LYS A 497 -7.53 11.88 -4.63
CA LYS A 497 -6.22 11.20 -4.65
C LYS A 497 -6.28 9.70 -4.44
N ASP A 498 -7.40 9.19 -3.91
CA ASP A 498 -7.44 7.85 -3.34
C ASP A 498 -8.62 7.00 -3.82
N LEU A 499 -9.09 7.20 -5.06
CA LEU A 499 -10.15 6.35 -5.62
C LEU A 499 -9.62 4.96 -6.00
N ARG A 500 -10.36 3.90 -5.69
CA ARG A 500 -10.07 2.49 -5.99
C ARG A 500 -10.98 1.95 -7.09
N TYR A 501 -12.21 2.45 -7.17
CA TYR A 501 -13.15 2.08 -8.21
C TYR A 501 -13.87 3.29 -8.77
N LEU A 502 -13.82 3.45 -10.09
CA LEU A 502 -14.48 4.53 -10.79
C LEU A 502 -15.20 3.99 -12.01
N LYS A 503 -16.50 4.29 -12.09
CA LYS A 503 -17.36 3.99 -13.23
C LYS A 503 -17.90 5.29 -13.81
N PHE A 504 -17.61 5.51 -15.09
CA PHE A 504 -18.23 6.54 -15.92
C PHE A 504 -19.32 5.88 -16.76
N LEU A 505 -20.56 6.36 -16.67
CA LEU A 505 -21.68 5.92 -17.50
C LEU A 505 -22.31 7.13 -18.18
N ASN A 506 -22.49 7.09 -19.50
CA ASN A 506 -23.10 8.18 -20.27
C ASN A 506 -22.47 9.56 -19.96
N ASN A 507 -21.14 9.61 -19.79
CA ASN A 507 -20.48 10.80 -19.30
C ASN A 507 -19.94 11.66 -20.46
N GLU A 508 -20.57 12.80 -20.69
CA GLU A 508 -20.16 13.79 -21.70
C GLU A 508 -18.98 14.67 -21.25
N TYR A 509 -18.68 14.77 -19.96
CA TYR A 509 -17.55 15.53 -19.43
C TYR A 509 -16.25 14.72 -19.43
N LEU A 510 -16.35 13.40 -19.59
CA LEU A 510 -15.19 12.53 -19.66
C LEU A 510 -14.44 12.78 -20.97
N THR A 511 -13.36 13.55 -20.84
CA THR A 511 -12.40 13.80 -21.91
C THR A 511 -11.05 13.19 -21.53
N ASN A 512 -10.20 13.01 -22.53
CA ASN A 512 -8.83 12.59 -22.29
C ASN A 512 -8.05 13.58 -21.40
N LYS A 513 -8.30 14.88 -21.57
CA LYS A 513 -7.70 15.94 -20.76
C LYS A 513 -8.03 15.76 -19.28
N LEU A 514 -9.30 15.47 -18.97
CA LEU A 514 -9.76 15.22 -17.61
C LEU A 514 -9.01 14.05 -16.98
N LEU A 515 -8.90 12.92 -17.69
CA LEU A 515 -8.18 11.75 -17.22
C LEU A 515 -6.72 12.08 -16.91
N ILE A 516 -5.98 12.70 -17.84
CA ILE A 516 -4.56 13.06 -17.65
C ILE A 516 -4.37 13.98 -16.45
N SER A 517 -5.25 14.96 -16.26
CA SER A 517 -5.13 15.93 -15.15
C SER A 517 -5.48 15.36 -13.78
N SER A 518 -6.00 14.13 -13.72
CA SER A 518 -6.60 13.60 -12.50
C SER A 518 -5.63 12.81 -11.63
N GLN A 519 -5.57 13.16 -10.34
CA GLN A 519 -4.67 12.50 -9.39
C GLN A 519 -5.11 11.09 -9.00
N PHE A 520 -6.41 10.78 -9.12
CA PHE A 520 -6.98 9.49 -8.70
C PHE A 520 -6.47 8.30 -9.52
N LEU A 521 -5.93 8.52 -10.73
CA LEU A 521 -5.47 7.43 -11.60
C LEU A 521 -4.35 6.59 -10.97
N ASN A 522 -3.56 7.18 -10.06
CA ASN A 522 -2.48 6.47 -9.38
C ASN A 522 -3.01 5.40 -8.42
N GLY A 523 -4.13 5.62 -7.74
CA GLY A 523 -4.72 4.69 -6.78
C GLY A 523 -5.78 3.75 -7.35
N LEU A 524 -6.19 3.97 -8.61
CA LEU A 524 -7.36 3.32 -9.20
C LEU A 524 -7.11 1.84 -9.51
N LYS A 525 -7.93 0.95 -8.94
CA LYS A 525 -7.82 -0.50 -9.15
C LYS A 525 -8.77 -1.04 -10.21
N ARG A 526 -9.93 -0.39 -10.37
CA ARG A 526 -10.95 -0.74 -11.37
C ARG A 526 -11.44 0.54 -12.05
N LEU A 527 -11.42 0.54 -13.37
CA LEU A 527 -11.91 1.62 -14.21
C LEU A 527 -12.96 1.08 -15.18
N GLU A 528 -14.14 1.67 -15.17
CA GLU A 528 -15.20 1.37 -16.13
C GLU A 528 -15.61 2.63 -16.86
N ILE A 529 -15.66 2.58 -18.18
CA ILE A 529 -16.02 3.69 -19.05
C ILE A 529 -17.07 3.17 -20.03
N CYS A 530 -18.32 3.56 -19.82
CA CYS A 530 -19.46 3.14 -20.62
C CYS A 530 -20.11 4.35 -21.28
N ASP A 531 -20.37 4.27 -22.59
CA ASP A 531 -21.19 5.23 -23.34
C ASP A 531 -20.66 6.69 -23.29
N CYS A 532 -19.34 6.86 -23.14
CA CYS A 532 -18.70 8.18 -23.03
C CYS A 532 -18.34 8.75 -24.41
N LYS A 533 -19.32 9.40 -25.06
CA LYS A 533 -19.20 9.89 -26.45
C LYS A 533 -18.13 10.97 -26.67
N ASN A 534 -17.73 11.72 -25.65
CA ASN A 534 -16.70 12.76 -25.79
C ASN A 534 -15.26 12.25 -25.61
N LEU A 535 -15.11 10.98 -25.20
CA LEU A 535 -13.81 10.35 -25.03
C LEU A 535 -13.25 9.91 -26.38
N LYS A 536 -12.32 10.71 -26.93
CA LYS A 536 -11.66 10.42 -28.22
C LYS A 536 -10.43 9.54 -28.11
N GLN A 537 -9.75 9.56 -26.97
CA GLN A 537 -8.53 8.79 -26.74
C GLN A 537 -8.37 8.45 -25.26
N LEU A 538 -7.69 7.34 -24.99
CA LEU A 538 -7.18 6.93 -23.68
C LEU A 538 -5.65 6.91 -23.75
N SER A 539 -5.05 8.09 -23.78
CA SER A 539 -3.60 8.29 -23.97
C SER A 539 -3.14 9.60 -23.32
N ASN A 540 -1.86 9.76 -23.03
CA ASN A 540 -1.31 11.06 -22.66
C ASN A 540 -0.84 11.83 -23.91
N GLY A 541 -1.78 12.20 -24.79
CA GLY A 541 -1.43 12.74 -26.10
C GLY A 541 -0.87 11.64 -26.99
N SER A 542 0.36 11.82 -27.49
CA SER A 542 1.13 10.76 -28.17
C SER A 542 1.66 9.71 -27.20
N ASP A 543 1.80 10.06 -25.92
CA ASP A 543 2.43 9.21 -24.92
C ASP A 543 1.40 8.25 -24.29
N GLU A 544 1.92 7.26 -23.58
CA GLU A 544 1.13 6.29 -22.83
C GLU A 544 0.43 6.92 -21.61
N LEU A 545 -0.86 6.61 -21.41
CA LEU A 545 -1.59 6.91 -20.18
C LEU A 545 -1.17 5.90 -19.10
N LYS A 546 -0.52 6.39 -18.06
CA LYS A 546 -0.04 5.54 -16.96
C LYS A 546 -1.17 5.22 -15.98
N LEU A 547 -1.48 3.94 -15.84
CA LEU A 547 -2.47 3.41 -14.91
C LEU A 547 -1.82 2.37 -14.00
N PRO A 548 -0.94 2.80 -13.06
CA PRO A 548 0.00 1.91 -12.38
C PRO A 548 -0.67 0.79 -11.59
N THR A 549 -1.89 1.00 -11.09
CA THR A 549 -2.60 0.11 -10.17
C THR A 549 -3.87 -0.50 -10.76
N VAL A 550 -4.30 -0.08 -11.95
CA VAL A 550 -5.54 -0.58 -12.56
C VAL A 550 -5.38 -2.05 -12.88
N SER A 551 -6.18 -2.88 -12.20
CA SER A 551 -6.19 -4.34 -12.37
C SER A 551 -7.32 -4.84 -13.25
N LYS A 552 -8.39 -4.05 -13.37
CA LYS A 552 -9.56 -4.35 -14.20
C LYS A 552 -9.99 -3.10 -14.95
N MET A 553 -10.12 -3.19 -16.26
CA MET A 553 -10.58 -2.11 -17.09
C MET A 553 -11.69 -2.58 -18.03
N LEU A 554 -12.80 -1.83 -18.06
CA LEU A 554 -13.90 -1.98 -18.99
C LEU A 554 -14.07 -0.68 -19.77
N VAL A 555 -14.11 -0.76 -21.10
CA VAL A 555 -14.47 0.35 -21.98
C VAL A 555 -15.54 -0.14 -22.93
N SER A 556 -16.76 0.37 -22.86
CA SER A 556 -17.84 -0.07 -23.74
C SER A 556 -18.60 1.09 -24.37
N ASN A 557 -19.06 0.90 -25.60
CA ASN A 557 -19.90 1.85 -26.35
C ASN A 557 -19.32 3.27 -26.46
N CYS A 558 -17.99 3.40 -26.39
CA CYS A 558 -17.32 4.69 -26.57
C CYS A 558 -17.08 4.89 -28.07
N THR A 559 -18.14 5.24 -28.81
CA THR A 559 -18.14 5.22 -30.29
C THR A 559 -17.14 6.19 -30.91
N ASN A 560 -16.74 7.27 -30.22
CA ASN A 560 -15.74 8.23 -30.71
C ASN A 560 -14.30 7.91 -30.28
N LEU A 561 -14.09 6.83 -29.53
CA LEU A 561 -12.77 6.43 -29.06
C LEU A 561 -11.93 5.90 -30.22
N LYS A 562 -10.86 6.62 -30.57
CA LYS A 562 -9.96 6.31 -31.69
C LYS A 562 -8.65 5.68 -31.27
N THR A 563 -8.15 6.04 -30.09
CA THR A 563 -6.83 5.63 -29.61
C THR A 563 -6.91 5.13 -28.18
N ILE A 564 -6.29 3.98 -27.92
CA ILE A 564 -5.97 3.50 -26.58
C ILE A 564 -4.45 3.33 -26.53
N ASN A 565 -3.77 4.12 -25.71
CA ASN A 565 -2.34 3.98 -25.43
C ASN A 565 -2.14 3.98 -23.92
N ILE A 566 -2.03 2.80 -23.30
CA ILE A 566 -2.04 2.63 -21.84
C ILE A 566 -0.82 1.82 -21.40
N PHE A 567 -0.17 2.30 -20.34
CA PHE A 567 0.87 1.58 -19.62
C PHE A 567 0.36 1.16 -18.24
N THR A 568 0.32 -0.14 -17.97
CA THR A 568 -0.16 -0.65 -16.69
C THR A 568 0.45 -2.00 -16.34
N LEU A 569 1.14 -2.06 -15.22
CA LEU A 569 1.82 -3.27 -14.78
C LEU A 569 0.91 -4.22 -13.97
N SER A 570 -0.29 -3.74 -13.60
CA SER A 570 -1.23 -4.45 -12.73
C SER A 570 -2.45 -5.02 -13.47
N LEU A 571 -2.66 -4.67 -14.74
CA LEU A 571 -3.88 -4.99 -15.47
C LEU A 571 -4.00 -6.49 -15.74
N LYS A 572 -4.96 -7.14 -15.08
CA LYS A 572 -5.28 -8.56 -15.23
C LYS A 572 -6.46 -8.80 -16.17
N THR A 573 -7.37 -7.83 -16.29
CA THR A 573 -8.56 -7.95 -17.13
C THR A 573 -8.80 -6.68 -17.91
N LEU A 574 -8.81 -6.81 -19.24
CA LEU A 574 -9.18 -5.74 -20.17
C LEU A 574 -10.39 -6.17 -20.98
N ASN A 575 -11.44 -5.36 -20.98
CA ASN A 575 -12.66 -5.61 -21.73
C ASN A 575 -13.03 -4.35 -22.51
N ILE A 576 -13.00 -4.44 -23.83
CA ILE A 576 -13.37 -3.36 -24.74
C ILE A 576 -14.49 -3.88 -25.63
N LYS A 577 -15.60 -3.13 -25.69
CA LYS A 577 -16.79 -3.51 -26.46
C LYS A 577 -17.34 -2.35 -27.27
N ASN A 578 -17.76 -2.60 -28.51
CA ASN A 578 -18.49 -1.63 -29.34
C ASN A 578 -17.76 -0.26 -29.43
N CYS A 579 -16.44 -0.31 -29.64
CA CYS A 579 -15.59 0.86 -29.88
C CYS A 579 -15.19 0.87 -31.37
N GLU A 580 -16.17 1.06 -32.23
CA GLU A 580 -16.06 0.85 -33.69
C GLU A 580 -14.99 1.73 -34.37
N ASN A 581 -14.75 2.93 -33.83
CA ASN A 581 -13.76 3.86 -34.37
C ASN A 581 -12.34 3.67 -33.80
N LEU A 582 -12.10 2.63 -32.99
CA LEU A 582 -10.78 2.37 -32.41
C LEU A 582 -9.79 1.96 -33.50
N LYS A 583 -8.86 2.85 -33.84
CA LYS A 583 -7.85 2.66 -34.89
C LYS A 583 -6.47 2.34 -34.31
N GLU A 584 -6.15 2.91 -33.17
CA GLU A 584 -4.86 2.75 -32.50
C GLU A 584 -5.05 2.07 -31.15
N PHE A 585 -4.32 0.98 -30.94
CA PHE A 585 -4.33 0.26 -29.68
C PHE A 585 -2.92 -0.13 -29.30
N GLN A 586 -2.51 0.32 -28.12
CA GLN A 586 -1.23 0.06 -27.52
C GLN A 586 -1.45 -0.12 -26.02
N VAL A 587 -1.49 -1.36 -25.55
CA VAL A 587 -1.60 -1.65 -24.12
C VAL A 587 -0.38 -2.47 -23.71
N TYR A 588 0.44 -1.91 -22.84
CA TYR A 588 1.48 -2.67 -22.16
C TYR A 588 0.96 -3.14 -20.81
N ALA A 589 0.66 -4.45 -20.74
CA ALA A 589 0.08 -5.11 -19.57
C ALA A 589 0.68 -6.52 -19.38
N PRO A 590 1.91 -6.64 -18.84
CA PRO A 590 2.64 -7.91 -18.82
C PRO A 590 1.92 -9.02 -18.04
N VAL A 591 1.06 -8.68 -17.08
CA VAL A 591 0.29 -9.63 -16.26
C VAL A 591 -1.16 -9.83 -16.71
N LEU A 592 -1.49 -9.45 -17.95
CA LEU A 592 -2.85 -9.57 -18.49
C LEU A 592 -3.27 -11.03 -18.57
N GLU A 593 -4.35 -11.38 -17.88
CA GLU A 593 -4.89 -12.75 -17.83
C GLU A 593 -6.12 -12.93 -18.73
N LYS A 594 -6.92 -11.87 -18.88
CA LYS A 594 -8.18 -11.89 -19.64
C LYS A 594 -8.30 -10.68 -20.56
N LEU A 595 -8.44 -10.94 -21.85
CA LEU A 595 -8.67 -9.93 -22.87
C LEU A 595 -10.02 -10.18 -23.58
N LYS A 596 -10.84 -9.13 -23.67
CA LYS A 596 -12.05 -9.11 -24.51
C LYS A 596 -11.99 -7.87 -25.40
N LEU A 597 -11.98 -8.05 -26.71
CA LEU A 597 -12.07 -7.01 -27.73
C LEU A 597 -13.24 -7.36 -28.65
N GLN A 598 -14.44 -6.93 -28.28
CA GLN A 598 -15.69 -7.33 -28.95
C GLN A 598 -16.25 -6.19 -29.79
N SER A 599 -16.67 -6.47 -31.02
CA SER A 599 -17.21 -5.44 -31.92
C SER A 599 -16.26 -4.25 -32.09
N THR A 600 -14.98 -4.53 -32.32
CA THR A 600 -13.92 -3.53 -32.52
C THR A 600 -13.06 -3.87 -33.73
N LEU A 601 -12.30 -2.90 -34.24
CA LEU A 601 -11.25 -3.16 -35.23
C LEU A 601 -10.00 -3.70 -34.51
N ILE A 602 -9.60 -4.91 -34.85
CA ILE A 602 -8.36 -5.56 -34.38
C ILE A 602 -7.29 -5.29 -35.43
N THR A 603 -6.43 -4.31 -35.16
CA THR A 603 -5.31 -4.03 -36.04
C THR A 603 -4.11 -4.91 -35.71
N SER A 604 -3.11 -4.97 -36.57
CA SER A 604 -1.92 -5.75 -36.27
C SER A 604 -0.96 -5.10 -35.29
N LYS A 605 -0.91 -3.76 -35.27
CA LYS A 605 -0.22 -3.00 -34.22
C LYS A 605 -0.74 -3.37 -32.82
N LEU A 606 -2.03 -3.69 -32.72
CA LEU A 606 -2.66 -4.17 -31.49
C LEU A 606 -2.06 -5.50 -31.02
N LEU A 607 -1.89 -6.47 -31.92
CA LEU A 607 -1.42 -7.80 -31.54
C LEU A 607 0.07 -7.86 -31.18
N LEU A 608 0.94 -7.07 -31.82
CA LEU A 608 2.38 -7.08 -31.54
C LEU A 608 2.73 -6.86 -30.06
N LYS A 609 1.93 -6.06 -29.32
CA LYS A 609 2.12 -5.85 -27.87
C LYS A 609 1.50 -6.93 -27.00
N LEU A 610 0.49 -7.64 -27.51
CA LEU A 610 -0.13 -8.78 -26.78
C LEU A 610 0.77 -10.01 -26.78
N ASP A 611 1.70 -10.12 -27.73
CA ASP A 611 2.70 -11.19 -27.79
C ASP A 611 3.57 -11.24 -26.51
N GLU A 612 3.71 -10.12 -25.81
CA GLU A 612 4.46 -10.03 -24.54
C GLU A 612 3.65 -10.48 -23.32
N SER A 613 2.33 -10.65 -23.45
CA SER A 613 1.41 -10.99 -22.36
C SER A 613 1.38 -12.49 -22.09
N LYS A 614 2.48 -13.03 -21.55
CA LYS A 614 2.66 -14.48 -21.29
C LYS A 614 1.62 -15.10 -20.37
N PHE A 615 0.92 -14.30 -19.56
CA PHE A 615 -0.10 -14.77 -18.61
C PHE A 615 -1.52 -14.82 -19.19
N LEU A 616 -1.72 -14.51 -20.47
CA LEU A 616 -3.03 -14.55 -21.10
C LEU A 616 -3.61 -15.96 -21.06
N LYS A 617 -4.78 -16.08 -20.42
CA LYS A 617 -5.55 -17.33 -20.28
C LYS A 617 -6.85 -17.29 -21.06
N TYR A 618 -7.39 -16.09 -21.31
CA TYR A 618 -8.66 -15.92 -21.96
C TYR A 618 -8.57 -14.80 -22.99
N ILE A 619 -8.95 -15.10 -24.22
CA ILE A 619 -9.07 -14.12 -25.31
C ILE A 619 -10.47 -14.23 -25.92
N ASN A 620 -11.14 -13.09 -26.13
CA ASN A 620 -12.39 -13.03 -26.87
C ASN A 620 -12.40 -11.87 -27.86
N PHE A 621 -12.46 -12.21 -29.14
CA PHE A 621 -12.51 -11.30 -30.29
C PHE A 621 -13.87 -11.31 -31.01
N SER A 622 -14.93 -11.76 -30.33
CA SER A 622 -16.24 -11.94 -30.97
C SER A 622 -16.78 -10.65 -31.61
N ASN A 623 -17.38 -10.78 -32.79
CA ASN A 623 -17.97 -9.71 -33.61
C ASN A 623 -16.97 -8.61 -34.07
N SER A 624 -15.67 -8.81 -33.88
CA SER A 624 -14.64 -7.87 -34.33
C SER A 624 -14.27 -8.07 -35.81
N THR A 625 -13.46 -7.17 -36.36
CA THR A 625 -12.86 -7.29 -37.71
C THR A 625 -11.34 -7.24 -37.59
N ILE A 626 -10.61 -8.15 -38.25
CA ILE A 626 -9.13 -8.15 -38.26
C ILE A 626 -8.60 -7.34 -39.46
N ASN A 627 -7.55 -6.53 -39.27
CA ASN A 627 -6.84 -5.84 -40.34
C ASN A 627 -5.32 -5.64 -40.04
N GLY A 628 -4.41 -6.17 -40.86
CA GLY A 628 -2.98 -5.80 -40.88
C GLY A 628 -1.95 -6.90 -40.57
N VAL A 629 -0.65 -6.52 -40.44
CA VAL A 629 0.56 -7.38 -40.26
C VAL A 629 1.18 -7.40 -38.83
N SER A 630 1.31 -8.55 -38.17
CA SER A 630 2.00 -8.76 -36.87
C SER A 630 2.66 -10.15 -36.79
N LYS A 631 3.50 -10.45 -35.79
CA LYS A 631 4.04 -11.82 -35.64
C LYS A 631 2.95 -12.87 -35.39
N SER A 632 1.87 -12.47 -34.72
CA SER A 632 0.67 -13.27 -34.54
C SER A 632 -0.34 -13.13 -35.69
N ILE A 633 -0.21 -12.20 -36.63
CA ILE A 633 -1.01 -12.13 -37.87
C ILE A 633 -0.13 -11.92 -39.10
N ASP A 634 -0.02 -12.92 -39.97
CA ASP A 634 0.51 -12.67 -41.32
C ASP A 634 -0.57 -11.95 -42.15
N SER A 635 -0.27 -10.73 -42.60
CA SER A 635 -1.22 -9.88 -43.33
C SER A 635 -1.58 -10.39 -44.71
N LEU A 636 -0.70 -11.20 -45.30
CA LEU A 636 -1.02 -11.84 -46.58
C LEU A 636 -2.11 -12.90 -46.39
N SER A 637 -2.30 -13.40 -45.16
CA SER A 637 -3.17 -14.54 -44.87
C SER A 637 -4.25 -14.29 -43.80
N ASN A 638 -4.42 -13.06 -43.30
CA ASN A 638 -5.27 -12.72 -42.13
C ASN A 638 -5.30 -13.86 -41.09
N SER A 639 -4.11 -14.34 -40.73
CA SER A 639 -3.95 -15.50 -39.87
C SER A 639 -3.85 -15.08 -38.39
N ILE A 640 -4.22 -15.92 -37.42
CA ILE A 640 -3.86 -15.72 -36.01
C ILE A 640 -2.98 -16.88 -35.55
N CYS A 641 -1.76 -16.62 -35.08
CA CYS A 641 -0.90 -17.59 -34.43
C CYS A 641 -1.15 -17.61 -32.92
N LEU A 642 -1.75 -18.69 -32.40
CA LEU A 642 -2.04 -18.84 -30.97
C LEU A 642 -0.82 -19.27 -30.13
N ASP A 643 0.23 -19.79 -30.78
CA ASP A 643 1.46 -20.30 -30.13
C ASP A 643 2.19 -19.26 -29.28
N VAL A 644 1.86 -17.99 -29.48
CA VAL A 644 2.43 -16.89 -28.73
C VAL A 644 1.92 -16.88 -27.27
N TRP A 645 0.76 -17.48 -27.01
CA TRP A 645 0.12 -17.49 -25.69
C TRP A 645 0.14 -18.90 -25.06
N GLU A 646 1.30 -19.31 -24.55
CA GLU A 646 1.52 -20.66 -23.97
C GLU A 646 0.55 -21.02 -22.83
N ASN A 647 0.02 -20.02 -22.12
CA ASN A 647 -0.93 -20.19 -21.01
C ASN A 647 -2.41 -20.05 -21.40
N LEU A 648 -2.71 -19.95 -22.71
CA LEU A 648 -4.08 -19.75 -23.20
C LEU A 648 -4.96 -20.95 -22.85
N ILE A 649 -6.12 -20.68 -22.26
CA ILE A 649 -7.12 -21.68 -21.86
C ILE A 649 -8.35 -21.60 -22.79
N GLU A 650 -8.83 -20.39 -23.04
CA GLU A 650 -10.01 -20.14 -23.88
C GLU A 650 -9.71 -19.09 -24.94
N PHE A 651 -10.02 -19.40 -26.19
CA PHE A 651 -10.04 -18.46 -27.30
C PHE A 651 -11.43 -18.44 -27.95
N LYS A 652 -12.04 -17.25 -28.02
CA LYS A 652 -13.36 -17.05 -28.63
C LYS A 652 -13.28 -16.00 -29.73
N ALA A 653 -13.82 -16.31 -30.89
CA ALA A 653 -13.86 -15.50 -32.09
C ALA A 653 -15.22 -15.61 -32.80
N ILE A 654 -16.30 -15.76 -32.04
CA ILE A 654 -17.68 -15.84 -32.58
C ILE A 654 -17.97 -14.67 -33.54
N ASN A 655 -18.43 -14.95 -34.77
CA ASN A 655 -18.70 -13.98 -35.83
C ASN A 655 -17.52 -13.03 -36.16
N LEU A 656 -16.27 -13.46 -35.96
CA LEU A 656 -15.09 -12.67 -36.30
C LEU A 656 -14.96 -12.55 -37.82
N LYS A 657 -14.97 -11.32 -38.32
CA LYS A 657 -14.90 -11.01 -39.76
C LYS A 657 -13.44 -10.96 -40.23
N SER A 658 -13.20 -11.43 -41.44
CA SER A 658 -11.91 -11.38 -42.15
C SER A 658 -10.79 -12.26 -41.57
N LEU A 659 -11.08 -13.12 -40.60
CA LEU A 659 -10.13 -14.14 -40.16
C LEU A 659 -10.14 -15.27 -41.20
N SER A 660 -9.05 -15.46 -41.95
CA SER A 660 -8.94 -16.59 -42.90
C SER A 660 -8.18 -17.77 -42.35
N LYS A 661 -7.28 -17.56 -41.39
CA LYS A 661 -6.44 -18.66 -40.91
C LYS A 661 -6.16 -18.60 -39.41
N ILE A 662 -5.96 -19.74 -38.79
CA ILE A 662 -5.38 -19.87 -37.45
C ILE A 662 -4.18 -20.79 -37.53
N THR A 663 -3.19 -20.55 -36.70
CA THR A 663 -2.00 -21.39 -36.60
C THR A 663 -1.77 -21.77 -35.14
N ILE A 664 -1.67 -23.07 -34.92
CA ILE A 664 -1.23 -23.70 -33.68
C ILE A 664 -0.13 -24.68 -34.09
N SER A 665 1.12 -24.32 -33.84
CA SER A 665 2.32 -25.11 -34.16
C SER A 665 3.08 -25.58 -32.92
N LYS A 666 2.74 -25.08 -31.73
CA LYS A 666 3.26 -25.52 -30.44
C LYS A 666 2.21 -26.26 -29.61
N GLU A 667 2.67 -27.03 -28.64
CA GLU A 667 1.82 -27.66 -27.63
C GLU A 667 1.25 -26.60 -26.66
N LEU A 668 0.02 -26.16 -26.90
CA LEU A 668 -0.72 -25.31 -25.97
C LEU A 668 -1.39 -26.18 -24.89
N LYS A 669 -0.58 -26.65 -23.92
CA LYS A 669 -0.97 -27.60 -22.85
C LYS A 669 -2.22 -27.22 -22.07
N HIS A 670 -2.56 -25.93 -22.04
CA HIS A 670 -3.67 -25.41 -21.25
C HIS A 670 -4.93 -25.10 -22.07
N LEU A 671 -4.85 -25.15 -23.40
CA LEU A 671 -5.93 -24.74 -24.29
C LEU A 671 -7.06 -25.76 -24.25
N LYS A 672 -8.21 -25.35 -23.70
CA LYS A 672 -9.40 -26.18 -23.53
C LYS A 672 -10.54 -25.80 -24.46
N LEU A 673 -10.64 -24.53 -24.86
CA LEU A 673 -11.76 -24.04 -25.68
C LEU A 673 -11.29 -23.19 -26.84
N LEU A 674 -11.79 -23.55 -28.03
CA LEU A 674 -11.76 -22.76 -29.25
C LEU A 674 -13.20 -22.55 -29.74
N ASP A 675 -13.62 -21.31 -29.97
CA ASP A 675 -14.97 -21.00 -30.42
C ASP A 675 -14.97 -20.02 -31.59
N PHE A 676 -15.27 -20.51 -32.79
CA PHE A 676 -15.31 -19.77 -34.06
C PHE A 676 -16.70 -19.72 -34.67
N ASN A 677 -17.75 -19.95 -33.86
CA ASN A 677 -19.12 -19.97 -34.32
C ASN A 677 -19.45 -18.74 -35.20
N GLY A 678 -19.90 -18.95 -36.44
CA GLY A 678 -20.26 -17.90 -37.40
C GLY A 678 -19.08 -17.22 -38.13
N CYS A 679 -17.86 -17.73 -38.05
CA CYS A 679 -16.72 -17.23 -38.83
C CYS A 679 -16.79 -17.68 -40.31
N SER A 680 -17.51 -16.95 -41.16
CA SER A 680 -17.66 -17.28 -42.58
C SER A 680 -16.40 -17.09 -43.44
N THR A 681 -15.33 -16.47 -42.92
CA THR A 681 -14.09 -16.27 -43.67
C THR A 681 -12.98 -17.25 -43.28
N LEU A 682 -13.14 -18.00 -42.19
CA LEU A 682 -12.10 -18.87 -41.65
C LEU A 682 -11.98 -20.11 -42.52
N VAL A 683 -10.93 -20.20 -43.32
CA VAL A 683 -10.70 -21.32 -44.25
C VAL A 683 -9.78 -22.39 -43.67
N ASP A 684 -8.86 -22.05 -42.76
CA ASP A 684 -7.83 -22.97 -42.24
C ASP A 684 -7.57 -22.76 -40.73
N ILE A 685 -7.61 -23.81 -39.91
CA ILE A 685 -7.31 -23.71 -38.46
C ILE A 685 -5.93 -24.24 -38.10
N PHE A 686 -5.36 -25.13 -38.90
CA PHE A 686 -4.20 -25.92 -38.51
C PHE A 686 -3.14 -25.94 -39.60
N ASN A 687 -2.11 -25.10 -39.44
CA ASN A 687 -0.85 -25.32 -40.11
C ASN A 687 0.13 -26.07 -39.21
N PHE A 688 -0.10 -27.38 -39.02
CA PHE A 688 0.98 -28.23 -38.52
C PHE A 688 2.06 -28.28 -39.60
N LYS A 689 3.24 -27.73 -39.33
CA LYS A 689 4.42 -28.12 -40.12
C LYS A 689 4.47 -29.65 -40.05
N ARG A 690 4.35 -30.30 -41.21
CA ARG A 690 4.22 -31.75 -41.46
C ARG A 690 5.28 -32.66 -40.80
N ASN A 691 6.16 -32.14 -39.95
CA ASN A 691 7.23 -32.90 -39.33
C ASN A 691 6.72 -33.65 -38.09
N GLY A 692 5.91 -34.68 -38.35
CA GLY A 692 5.97 -35.99 -37.70
C GLY A 692 5.32 -36.17 -36.33
N ASN A 693 5.62 -35.33 -35.34
CA ASN A 693 5.29 -35.64 -33.92
C ASN A 693 4.76 -34.43 -33.14
N GLY A 694 4.05 -33.52 -33.81
CA GLY A 694 3.46 -32.33 -33.16
C GLY A 694 2.52 -32.73 -32.01
N LEU A 695 2.92 -32.41 -30.78
CA LEU A 695 2.13 -32.57 -29.56
C LEU A 695 0.86 -31.70 -29.66
N VAL A 696 -0.29 -32.36 -29.55
CA VAL A 696 -1.63 -31.81 -29.73
C VAL A 696 -2.10 -31.14 -28.43
N PRO A 697 -2.72 -29.94 -28.47
CA PRO A 697 -3.34 -29.35 -27.28
C PRO A 697 -4.53 -30.18 -26.78
N SER A 698 -4.70 -30.30 -25.45
CA SER A 698 -5.83 -30.99 -24.80
C SER A 698 -7.15 -30.22 -24.92
N LEU A 699 -7.64 -30.07 -26.15
CA LEU A 699 -8.83 -29.28 -26.46
C LEU A 699 -10.11 -30.03 -26.06
N GLU A 700 -10.88 -29.45 -25.14
CA GLU A 700 -12.16 -30.01 -24.67
C GLU A 700 -13.33 -29.59 -25.57
N ILE A 701 -13.30 -28.36 -26.08
CA ILE A 701 -14.39 -27.77 -26.86
C ILE A 701 -13.83 -27.08 -28.10
N LEU A 702 -14.32 -27.48 -29.27
CA LEU A 702 -14.18 -26.76 -30.53
C LEU A 702 -15.58 -26.45 -31.08
N ASN A 703 -15.92 -25.18 -31.22
CA ASN A 703 -17.20 -24.75 -31.78
C ASN A 703 -16.98 -24.11 -33.15
N LEU A 704 -17.50 -24.76 -34.20
CA LEU A 704 -17.41 -24.33 -35.61
C LEU A 704 -18.80 -24.14 -36.24
N ASN A 705 -19.86 -24.01 -35.43
CA ASN A 705 -21.20 -23.87 -35.95
C ASN A 705 -21.27 -22.64 -36.88
N GLY A 706 -21.77 -22.79 -38.11
CA GLY A 706 -21.82 -21.69 -39.07
C GLY A 706 -20.46 -21.15 -39.56
N THR A 707 -19.36 -21.87 -39.32
CA THR A 707 -18.03 -21.59 -39.87
C THR A 707 -17.83 -22.37 -41.17
N THR A 708 -17.32 -21.73 -42.23
CA THR A 708 -17.09 -22.36 -43.54
C THR A 708 -15.59 -22.61 -43.75
N LEU A 709 -15.11 -23.84 -43.51
CA LEU A 709 -13.70 -24.21 -43.73
C LEU A 709 -13.48 -24.76 -45.15
N GLU A 710 -12.31 -24.50 -45.72
CA GLU A 710 -11.83 -25.20 -46.92
C GLU A 710 -11.31 -26.58 -46.49
N ASP A 711 -11.69 -27.63 -47.22
CA ASP A 711 -11.27 -29.02 -46.93
C ASP A 711 -11.76 -29.52 -45.54
N ASN A 712 -13.07 -29.35 -45.29
CA ASN A 712 -13.76 -29.74 -44.06
C ASN A 712 -13.40 -31.16 -43.59
N GLU A 713 -13.32 -32.14 -44.50
CA GLU A 713 -13.01 -33.53 -44.17
C GLU A 713 -11.63 -33.67 -43.52
N LYS A 714 -10.59 -33.07 -44.12
CA LYS A 714 -9.23 -33.13 -43.60
C LYS A 714 -9.12 -32.44 -42.24
N GLN A 715 -9.80 -31.30 -42.06
CA GLN A 715 -9.82 -30.59 -40.78
C GLN A 715 -10.60 -31.36 -39.70
N LEU A 716 -11.71 -32.01 -40.06
CA LEU A 716 -12.47 -32.91 -39.20
C LEU A 716 -11.66 -34.15 -38.81
N ILE A 717 -10.88 -34.73 -39.72
CA ILE A 717 -9.96 -35.85 -39.42
C ILE A 717 -8.88 -35.40 -38.45
N ILE A 718 -8.23 -34.26 -38.71
CA ILE A 718 -7.26 -33.67 -37.77
C ILE A 718 -7.93 -33.53 -36.40
N PHE A 719 -9.15 -32.99 -36.33
CA PHE A 719 -9.88 -32.76 -35.07
C PHE A 719 -10.32 -34.04 -34.34
N ASN A 720 -10.88 -35.04 -35.03
CA ASN A 720 -11.23 -36.32 -34.43
C ASN A 720 -9.98 -36.98 -33.83
N ASN A 721 -8.82 -36.82 -34.48
CA ASN A 721 -7.54 -37.22 -33.93
C ASN A 721 -7.09 -36.37 -32.72
N LEU A 722 -7.56 -35.12 -32.59
CA LEU A 722 -7.33 -34.28 -31.39
C LEU A 722 -8.24 -34.70 -30.21
N LYS A 723 -9.50 -35.07 -30.46
CA LYS A 723 -10.48 -35.42 -29.41
C LYS A 723 -10.26 -36.83 -28.83
N ASN A 724 -9.71 -37.76 -29.63
CA ASN A 724 -9.49 -39.15 -29.25
C ASN A 724 -8.15 -39.40 -28.53
N LYS A 725 -7.31 -38.38 -28.36
CA LYS A 725 -6.10 -38.40 -27.53
C LYS A 725 -6.35 -37.65 -26.24
#